data_AF-A0A7S9GKS8-F1
#
_entry.id   AF-A0A7S9GKS8-F1
#
_cell.length_a   1.000
_cell.length_b   1.000
_cell.length_c   1.000
_cell.angle_alpha   90.00
_cell.angle_beta   90.00
_cell.angle_gamma   90.00
#
_symmetry.space_group_name_H-M   'P 1'
#
loop_
_entity.id
_entity.type
_entity.pdbx_description
1 polymer ?
#
loop_
_entity_poly.entity_id
_entity_poly.type
_entity_poly.pdbx_seq_one_letter_code
_entity_poly.pdbx_strand_id
1 'polypeptide(L)'
;MNDKKLKLVMVGNGMAGVRTLEELLKIAPDLYDITVFGAEPHPNYNRILLSPVLAGEQTIAEIILNPLSWYAEQGITLHLGRTVTQIDRIRRKVIAEDGTEAEYDRLLIATGSSPFILPVPGKELDGVIAYRDIADTNEMIDAATKYQHAVVIGGGLLGLEAANGLMLRGMQVTVVHLGDWLMERQLDDQAGELLRQSLQARGLKFMLGAHTEALLPDRDGRVMAVRFKDGSEIPADLVVMAAGIRPNTQLAESAGLHCQRGIVVSDTLQTVTDPRIYAVGECAAHRGIAYGLVAPLFEQGKVCATHLAQFGIGRYQGSQTSTKLKVTGIDLFSAGDFMGGEGTEEILMSDPFAGVYKKLVIKDDRLVGACLYGDTVDGAWYFKLLREGRKIADIRDKLMFGESNIGDVGHQGHSRAAAMADGDEVCGCNGVSKGRICKAIKEKGLFTLEEVRKHTKASASCGSCTGLVEQLLMFTAGGDYSAAPKQKAMCSCTDMSHQDVRDAIFKDRITSLESLYQALSWKSPNGCATCRPALNYYLISSWPKEARDDPQARFINERSHANIQKDGSYSVIPRMWGGETTADELRRIADAVDKYKIPTVKVTGGQRIDLLGVRKEDLVHVWRDIGMPSGHAYAKALRTVKTCVGSEWCRMGTQDSTQMGKDLERAMWRMYAPHKVKFAVSGCPRNCAEAGIKDVGIIGVDSGWEMYIAGNGGIKTEVAHFFTKLKSAAEVLEYTGAFMQLYRKEGWYLERTVHYVGRVGLDHVKVRILDDHEGRRALWAELQYALDGEPDPWFEFDKAGVDLRQFEVLS
;
A
#
# COMPACT_ATOMS: atom_id res chain seq x y z
N MET A 1 -24.16 -47.29 10.75
CA MET A 1 -22.80 -47.86 10.73
C MET A 1 -21.86 -46.68 10.93
N ASN A 2 -20.99 -46.72 11.93
CA ASN A 2 -19.99 -45.67 12.16
C ASN A 2 -18.99 -45.70 11.00
N ASP A 3 -19.14 -44.84 10.01
CA ASP A 3 -18.12 -44.67 8.97
C ASP A 3 -16.89 -44.04 9.61
N LYS A 4 -15.90 -44.88 9.89
CA LYS A 4 -14.64 -44.49 10.52
C LYS A 4 -13.85 -43.64 9.53
N LYS A 5 -13.57 -42.37 9.88
CA LYS A 5 -12.74 -41.46 9.07
C LYS A 5 -11.37 -42.10 8.79
N LEU A 6 -10.83 -41.87 7.59
CA LEU A 6 -9.48 -42.32 7.23
C LEU A 6 -8.44 -41.53 8.04
N LYS A 7 -7.29 -42.11 8.36
CA LYS A 7 -6.22 -41.38 9.06
C LYS A 7 -5.31 -40.66 8.08
N LEU A 8 -5.17 -39.34 8.23
CA LEU A 8 -4.20 -38.52 7.50
C LEU A 8 -3.16 -37.97 8.47
N VAL A 9 -1.90 -38.35 8.28
CA VAL A 9 -0.78 -37.77 9.03
C VAL A 9 -0.05 -36.78 8.13
N MET A 10 0.23 -35.58 8.65
CA MET A 10 1.08 -34.58 8.00
C MET A 10 2.37 -34.37 8.79
N VAL A 11 3.51 -34.43 8.11
CA VAL A 11 4.83 -34.17 8.69
C VAL A 11 5.37 -32.85 8.16
N GLY A 12 5.40 -31.83 9.00
CA GLY A 12 5.80 -30.46 8.67
C GLY A 12 4.63 -29.48 8.74
N ASN A 13 4.60 -28.67 9.79
CA ASN A 13 3.55 -27.65 10.04
C ASN A 13 3.82 -26.31 9.31
N GLY A 14 4.38 -26.38 8.10
CA GLY A 14 4.71 -25.21 7.28
C GLY A 14 3.57 -24.74 6.38
N MET A 15 3.79 -23.62 5.67
CA MET A 15 2.78 -22.99 4.80
C MET A 15 2.22 -23.95 3.73
N ALA A 16 3.06 -24.78 3.10
CA ALA A 16 2.64 -25.69 2.02
C ALA A 16 1.74 -26.83 2.51
N GLY A 17 2.13 -27.46 3.63
CA GLY A 17 1.36 -28.54 4.25
C GLY A 17 -0.01 -28.05 4.73
N VAL A 18 -0.03 -26.98 5.53
CA VAL A 18 -1.30 -26.43 6.03
C VAL A 18 -2.17 -25.91 4.89
N ARG A 19 -1.61 -25.32 3.84
CA ARG A 19 -2.40 -24.94 2.65
C ARG A 19 -3.06 -26.15 1.99
N THR A 20 -2.39 -27.29 1.95
CA THR A 20 -2.97 -28.55 1.45
C THR A 20 -4.16 -28.98 2.31
N LEU A 21 -4.04 -28.91 3.63
CA LEU A 21 -5.14 -29.21 4.56
C LEU A 21 -6.30 -28.21 4.41
N GLU A 22 -6.02 -26.91 4.28
CA GLU A 22 -7.05 -25.89 4.05
C GLU A 22 -7.86 -26.16 2.77
N GLU A 23 -7.21 -26.55 1.67
CA GLU A 23 -7.93 -26.88 0.43
C GLU A 23 -8.66 -28.23 0.53
N LEU A 24 -8.09 -29.22 1.23
CA LEU A 24 -8.71 -30.52 1.47
C LEU A 24 -10.00 -30.38 2.31
N LEU A 25 -9.94 -29.67 3.43
CA LEU A 25 -11.08 -29.46 4.32
C LEU A 25 -12.24 -28.71 3.64
N LYS A 26 -11.97 -27.90 2.62
CA LYS A 26 -13.03 -27.24 1.83
C LYS A 26 -13.81 -28.20 0.94
N ILE A 27 -13.17 -29.26 0.45
CA ILE A 27 -13.76 -30.17 -0.55
C ILE A 27 -14.15 -31.53 0.04
N ALA A 28 -13.56 -31.92 1.17
CA ALA A 28 -13.81 -33.18 1.86
C ALA A 28 -13.62 -33.02 3.39
N PRO A 29 -14.45 -32.20 4.07
CA PRO A 29 -14.29 -31.85 5.49
C PRO A 29 -14.34 -33.06 6.44
N ASP A 30 -15.08 -34.11 6.08
CA ASP A 30 -15.34 -35.25 6.96
C ASP A 30 -14.58 -36.53 6.59
N LEU A 31 -13.72 -36.48 5.57
CA LEU A 31 -13.06 -37.69 5.06
C LEU A 31 -11.95 -38.21 5.99
N TYR A 32 -11.26 -37.31 6.68
CA TYR A 32 -10.05 -37.63 7.44
C TYR A 32 -10.12 -37.27 8.93
N ASP A 33 -9.53 -38.13 9.74
CA ASP A 33 -8.99 -37.83 11.07
C ASP A 33 -7.52 -37.40 10.89
N ILE A 34 -7.21 -36.15 11.25
CA ILE A 34 -5.97 -35.48 10.83
C ILE A 34 -5.03 -35.30 12.03
N THR A 35 -3.80 -35.82 11.91
CA THR A 35 -2.71 -35.56 12.84
C THR A 35 -1.59 -34.79 12.15
N VAL A 36 -1.08 -33.73 12.79
CA VAL A 36 0.00 -32.89 12.26
C VAL A 36 1.17 -32.88 13.22
N PHE A 37 2.37 -33.15 12.72
CA PHE A 37 3.63 -32.97 13.44
C PHE A 37 4.39 -31.75 12.94
N GLY A 38 4.80 -30.87 13.86
CA GLY A 38 5.67 -29.74 13.60
C GLY A 38 6.88 -29.76 14.52
N ALA A 39 8.09 -29.63 13.95
CA ALA A 39 9.32 -29.55 14.72
C ALA A 39 9.44 -28.24 15.52
N GLU A 40 8.87 -27.15 15.01
CA GLU A 40 8.87 -25.85 15.70
C GLU A 40 7.78 -25.80 16.79
N PRO A 41 7.99 -25.04 17.89
CA PRO A 41 7.05 -24.92 19.00
C PRO A 41 5.90 -23.93 18.73
N HIS A 42 5.61 -23.62 17.46
CA HIS A 42 4.68 -22.58 17.04
C HIS A 42 3.59 -23.11 16.10
N PRO A 43 2.37 -22.53 16.10
CA PRO A 43 1.41 -22.76 15.02
C PRO A 43 1.98 -22.28 13.67
N ASN A 44 1.35 -22.63 12.55
CA ASN A 44 1.88 -22.21 11.26
C ASN A 44 1.82 -20.69 11.09
N TYR A 45 2.85 -20.15 10.46
CA TYR A 45 3.02 -18.72 10.24
C TYR A 45 3.54 -18.45 8.84
N ASN A 46 3.44 -17.20 8.43
CA ASN A 46 3.92 -16.74 7.14
C ASN A 46 5.43 -16.47 7.22
N ARG A 47 6.23 -17.48 6.88
CA ARG A 47 7.71 -17.41 6.90
C ARG A 47 8.27 -16.28 6.04
N ILE A 48 7.55 -15.85 5.00
CA ILE A 48 7.94 -14.70 4.17
C ILE A 48 8.02 -13.40 4.99
N LEU A 49 7.20 -13.28 6.04
CA LEU A 49 7.08 -12.07 6.84
C LEU A 49 8.07 -12.02 8.02
N LEU A 50 8.98 -13.01 8.14
CA LEU A 50 10.07 -12.93 9.11
C LEU A 50 10.99 -11.72 8.86
N SER A 51 11.12 -11.26 7.62
CA SER A 51 11.97 -10.10 7.29
C SER A 51 11.40 -8.76 7.77
N PRO A 52 10.11 -8.47 7.57
CA PRO A 52 9.43 -7.37 8.28
C PRO A 52 9.53 -7.46 9.81
N VAL A 53 9.44 -8.66 10.40
CA VAL A 53 9.64 -8.84 11.85
C VAL A 53 11.07 -8.48 12.26
N LEU A 54 12.06 -8.96 11.51
CA LEU A 54 13.45 -8.58 11.71
C LEU A 54 13.66 -7.07 11.51
N ALA A 55 12.97 -6.41 10.59
CA ALA A 55 13.05 -4.96 10.42
C ALA A 55 12.32 -4.17 11.52
N GLY A 56 11.51 -4.82 12.36
CA GLY A 56 10.69 -4.17 13.40
C GLY A 56 9.39 -3.56 12.87
N GLU A 57 8.99 -3.91 11.64
CA GLU A 57 7.77 -3.44 10.98
C GLU A 57 6.54 -4.28 11.36
N GLN A 58 6.75 -5.53 11.80
CA GLN A 58 5.70 -6.46 12.22
C GLN A 58 6.13 -7.26 13.46
N THR A 59 5.15 -7.90 14.10
CA THR A 59 5.32 -8.80 15.24
C THR A 59 5.09 -10.25 14.85
N ILE A 60 5.61 -11.19 15.65
CA ILE A 60 5.38 -12.64 15.43
C ILE A 60 3.88 -12.97 15.45
N ALA A 61 3.10 -12.30 16.30
CA ALA A 61 1.65 -12.52 16.38
C ALA A 61 0.92 -12.15 15.09
N GLU A 62 1.36 -11.09 14.40
CA GLU A 62 0.74 -10.61 13.16
C GLU A 62 1.01 -11.52 11.95
N ILE A 63 2.03 -12.37 12.03
CA ILE A 63 2.41 -13.27 10.93
C ILE A 63 1.85 -14.69 11.08
N ILE A 64 1.11 -14.98 12.16
CA ILE A 64 0.43 -16.27 12.33
C ILE A 64 -0.67 -16.43 11.29
N LEU A 65 -0.66 -17.55 10.56
CA LEU A 65 -1.63 -17.83 9.49
C LEU A 65 -2.87 -18.54 10.02
N ASN A 66 -2.67 -19.57 10.83
CA ASN A 66 -3.75 -20.28 11.50
C ASN A 66 -3.41 -20.38 13.00
N PRO A 67 -4.17 -19.73 13.89
CA PRO A 67 -3.94 -19.81 15.33
C PRO A 67 -4.24 -21.22 15.86
N LEU A 68 -3.79 -21.53 17.08
CA LEU A 68 -4.05 -22.84 17.72
C LEU A 68 -5.55 -23.19 17.77
N SER A 69 -6.41 -22.20 17.96
CA SER A 69 -7.87 -22.38 17.95
C SER A 69 -8.39 -22.93 16.63
N TRP A 70 -7.80 -22.55 15.50
CA TRP A 70 -8.20 -23.06 14.19
C TRP A 70 -7.99 -24.57 14.07
N TYR A 71 -6.86 -25.09 14.57
CA TYR A 71 -6.60 -26.53 14.54
C TYR A 71 -7.64 -27.29 15.39
N ALA A 72 -7.95 -26.78 16.58
CA ALA A 72 -8.97 -27.36 17.45
C ALA A 72 -10.37 -27.33 16.81
N GLU A 73 -10.76 -26.20 16.20
CA GLU A 73 -12.04 -26.03 15.50
C GLU A 73 -12.18 -26.96 14.29
N GLN A 74 -11.08 -27.29 13.60
CA GLN A 74 -11.06 -28.24 12.49
C GLN A 74 -10.91 -29.70 12.94
N GLY A 75 -10.82 -29.98 14.24
CA GLY A 75 -10.61 -31.33 14.77
C GLY A 75 -9.23 -31.90 14.41
N ILE A 76 -8.23 -31.07 14.21
CA ILE A 76 -6.86 -31.48 13.89
C ILE A 76 -6.06 -31.72 15.17
N THR A 77 -5.48 -32.91 15.31
CA THR A 77 -4.53 -33.21 16.39
C THR A 77 -3.16 -32.65 16.02
N LEU A 78 -2.74 -31.56 16.69
CA LEU A 78 -1.47 -30.88 16.42
C LEU A 78 -0.42 -31.21 17.49
N HIS A 79 0.73 -31.74 17.06
CA HIS A 79 1.92 -31.98 17.88
C HIS A 79 3.01 -30.95 17.53
N LEU A 80 3.16 -29.92 18.38
CA LEU A 80 4.21 -28.89 18.27
C LEU A 80 5.49 -29.31 18.98
N GLY A 81 6.64 -28.84 18.48
CA GLY A 81 7.95 -29.19 19.05
C GLY A 81 8.31 -30.68 18.91
N ARG A 82 7.69 -31.40 17.97
CA ARG A 82 7.87 -32.85 17.78
C ARG A 82 8.45 -33.13 16.39
N THR A 83 9.76 -33.39 16.36
CA THR A 83 10.47 -33.80 15.15
C THR A 83 10.18 -35.26 14.84
N VAL A 84 9.72 -35.53 13.62
CA VAL A 84 9.53 -36.90 13.12
C VAL A 84 10.88 -37.46 12.67
N THR A 85 11.25 -38.62 13.20
CA THR A 85 12.54 -39.27 12.93
C THR A 85 12.39 -40.53 12.09
N GLN A 86 11.21 -41.15 12.07
CA GLN A 86 10.98 -42.40 11.34
C GLN A 86 9.58 -42.47 10.69
N ILE A 87 9.54 -43.03 9.48
CA ILE A 87 8.31 -43.47 8.80
C ILE A 87 8.39 -44.99 8.61
N ASP A 88 7.55 -45.75 9.30
CA ASP A 88 7.35 -47.18 9.05
C ASP A 88 6.27 -47.36 7.98
N ARG A 89 6.69 -47.67 6.74
CA ARG A 89 5.77 -47.86 5.60
C ARG A 89 4.98 -49.17 5.63
N ILE A 90 5.50 -50.19 6.32
CA ILE A 90 4.86 -51.50 6.41
C ILE A 90 3.71 -51.42 7.40
N ARG A 91 3.99 -50.91 8.61
CA ARG A 91 2.98 -50.69 9.66
C ARG A 91 2.16 -49.42 9.47
N ARG A 92 2.56 -48.55 8.53
CA ARG A 92 1.95 -47.25 8.22
C ARG A 92 1.89 -46.35 9.45
N LYS A 93 3.04 -46.16 10.09
CA LYS A 93 3.20 -45.29 11.26
C LYS A 93 4.25 -44.23 11.03
N VAL A 94 4.02 -43.07 11.62
CA VAL A 94 5.01 -42.00 11.78
C VAL A 94 5.41 -41.97 13.25
N ILE A 95 6.72 -41.84 13.53
CA ILE A 95 7.27 -41.87 14.88
C ILE A 95 8.12 -40.60 15.07
N ALA A 96 7.83 -39.87 16.14
CA ALA A 96 8.59 -38.70 16.59
C ALA A 96 9.74 -39.09 17.52
N GLU A 97 10.71 -38.18 17.68
CA GLU A 97 11.90 -38.38 18.50
C GLU A 97 11.58 -38.75 19.96
N ASP A 98 10.47 -38.25 20.50
CA ASP A 98 10.02 -38.53 21.86
C ASP A 98 9.22 -39.84 22.00
N GLY A 99 9.08 -40.59 20.91
CA GLY A 99 8.29 -41.82 20.84
C GLY A 99 6.80 -41.62 20.55
N THR A 100 6.31 -40.38 20.39
CA THR A 100 4.94 -40.15 19.95
C THR A 100 4.73 -40.76 18.56
N GLU A 101 3.70 -41.59 18.40
CA GLU A 101 3.40 -42.26 17.13
C GLU A 101 1.99 -41.97 16.62
N ALA A 102 1.83 -41.95 15.29
CA ALA A 102 0.54 -41.84 14.62
C ALA A 102 0.45 -42.80 13.44
N GLU A 103 -0.63 -43.57 13.37
CA GLU A 103 -0.96 -44.42 12.23
C GLU A 103 -1.58 -43.61 11.09
N TYR A 104 -1.35 -44.02 9.84
CA TYR A 104 -1.89 -43.34 8.68
C TYR A 104 -2.47 -44.28 7.61
N ASP A 105 -3.56 -43.84 6.98
CA ASP A 105 -4.01 -44.36 5.69
C ASP A 105 -3.41 -43.55 4.53
N ARG A 106 -3.14 -42.26 4.78
CA ARG A 106 -2.42 -41.35 3.89
C ARG A 106 -1.42 -40.53 4.67
N LEU A 107 -0.24 -40.33 4.09
CA LEU A 107 0.83 -39.51 4.68
C LEU A 107 1.15 -38.33 3.76
N LEU A 108 1.22 -37.13 4.32
CA LEU A 108 1.64 -35.93 3.62
C LEU A 108 2.98 -35.44 4.21
N ILE A 109 4.04 -35.48 3.42
CA ILE A 109 5.36 -34.96 3.78
C ILE A 109 5.45 -33.51 3.29
N ALA A 110 5.58 -32.57 4.22
CA ALA A 110 5.68 -31.13 3.98
C ALA A 110 6.85 -30.53 4.79
N THR A 111 7.97 -31.24 4.83
CA THR A 111 9.16 -30.95 5.65
C THR A 111 9.97 -29.74 5.17
N GLY A 112 9.60 -29.16 4.03
CA GLY A 112 10.24 -27.96 3.49
C GLY A 112 11.73 -28.16 3.17
N SER A 113 12.54 -27.18 3.56
CA SER A 113 13.99 -27.16 3.34
C SER A 113 14.72 -26.60 4.55
N SER A 114 16.02 -26.93 4.62
CA SER A 114 16.96 -26.39 5.61
C SER A 114 17.96 -25.44 4.94
N PRO A 115 18.46 -24.42 5.66
CA PRO A 115 19.49 -23.52 5.15
C PRO A 115 20.76 -24.27 4.76
N PHE A 116 21.43 -23.83 3.70
CA PHE A 116 22.75 -24.32 3.36
C PHE A 116 23.82 -23.58 4.16
N ILE A 117 24.43 -24.29 5.11
CA ILE A 117 25.57 -23.81 5.90
C ILE A 117 26.86 -24.10 5.16
N LEU A 118 27.70 -23.07 4.98
CA LEU A 118 28.98 -23.21 4.29
C LEU A 118 29.94 -24.11 5.10
N PRO A 119 30.61 -25.07 4.44
CA PRO A 119 31.53 -25.99 5.12
C PRO A 119 32.91 -25.33 5.33
N VAL A 120 32.95 -24.22 6.07
CA VAL A 120 34.19 -23.49 6.40
C VAL A 120 34.54 -23.67 7.89
N PRO A 121 35.84 -23.61 8.26
CA PRO A 121 36.23 -23.56 9.67
C PRO A 121 35.51 -22.42 10.40
N GLY A 122 35.07 -22.69 11.64
CA GLY A 122 34.37 -21.73 12.48
C GLY A 122 32.86 -21.61 12.22
N LYS A 123 32.26 -22.45 11.36
CA LYS A 123 30.80 -22.45 11.10
C LYS A 123 29.91 -22.76 12.32
N GLU A 124 30.48 -23.34 13.37
CA GLU A 124 29.80 -23.72 14.61
C GLU A 124 30.11 -22.74 15.77
N LEU A 125 30.78 -21.61 15.50
CA LEU A 125 31.06 -20.60 16.53
C LEU A 125 29.78 -19.90 16.97
N ASP A 126 29.76 -19.44 18.22
CA ASP A 126 28.66 -18.61 18.69
C ASP A 126 28.55 -17.35 17.82
N GLY A 127 27.32 -16.91 17.54
CA GLY A 127 27.07 -15.78 16.63
C GLY A 127 27.14 -16.12 15.14
N VAL A 128 27.33 -17.39 14.78
CA VAL A 128 27.17 -17.86 13.40
C VAL A 128 25.84 -18.58 13.26
N ILE A 129 24.91 -17.98 12.52
CA ILE A 129 23.52 -18.44 12.44
C ILE A 129 23.02 -18.54 11.00
N ALA A 130 21.94 -19.28 10.82
CA ALA A 130 21.15 -19.22 9.60
C ALA A 130 20.08 -18.13 9.69
N TYR A 131 19.27 -18.00 8.64
CA TYR A 131 18.05 -17.20 8.72
C TYR A 131 16.89 -17.92 8.03
N ARG A 132 15.99 -18.48 8.82
CA ARG A 132 14.95 -19.36 8.30
C ARG A 132 13.69 -19.41 9.14
N ASP A 133 13.78 -19.38 10.46
CA ASP A 133 12.63 -19.49 11.35
C ASP A 133 12.55 -18.36 12.41
N ILE A 134 11.58 -18.47 13.32
CA ILE A 134 11.36 -17.50 14.40
C ILE A 134 12.54 -17.49 15.38
N ALA A 135 13.18 -18.63 15.64
CA ALA A 135 14.31 -18.70 16.55
C ALA A 135 15.50 -17.94 15.98
N ASP A 136 15.84 -18.18 14.71
CA ASP A 136 16.88 -17.41 14.00
C ASP A 136 16.59 -15.91 14.03
N THR A 137 15.32 -15.53 13.79
CA THR A 137 14.89 -14.13 13.76
C THR A 137 15.09 -13.47 15.13
N ASN A 138 14.70 -14.14 16.21
CA ASN A 138 14.88 -13.61 17.57
C ASN A 138 16.35 -13.53 17.94
N GLU A 139 17.17 -14.52 17.56
CA GLU A 139 18.60 -14.49 17.81
C GLU A 139 19.28 -13.31 17.10
N MET A 140 18.90 -13.03 15.85
CA MET A 140 19.33 -11.84 15.12
C MET A 140 18.92 -10.53 15.81
N ILE A 141 17.68 -10.46 16.30
CA ILE A 141 17.16 -9.29 17.02
C ILE A 141 17.97 -9.07 18.30
N ASP A 142 18.19 -10.12 19.08
CA ASP A 142 18.94 -10.07 20.33
C ASP A 142 20.41 -9.68 20.09
N ALA A 143 21.04 -10.26 19.06
CA ALA A 143 22.40 -9.91 18.67
C ALA A 143 22.52 -8.43 18.30
N ALA A 144 21.55 -7.88 17.57
CA ALA A 144 21.53 -6.48 17.19
C ALA A 144 21.42 -5.50 18.39
N THR A 145 20.92 -5.96 19.54
CA THR A 145 20.90 -5.14 20.77
C THR A 145 22.23 -5.09 21.52
N LYS A 146 23.11 -6.08 21.29
CA LYS A 146 24.36 -6.29 22.05
C LYS A 146 25.61 -5.96 21.25
N TYR A 147 25.55 -6.13 19.94
CA TYR A 147 26.71 -6.10 19.05
C TYR A 147 26.55 -5.08 17.92
N GLN A 148 27.62 -4.82 17.18
CA GLN A 148 27.67 -3.71 16.22
C GLN A 148 27.92 -4.18 14.78
N HIS A 149 28.66 -5.25 14.57
CA HIS A 149 29.10 -5.68 13.24
C HIS A 149 28.42 -6.98 12.81
N ALA A 150 27.69 -6.93 11.69
CA ALA A 150 27.11 -8.12 11.08
C ALA A 150 27.67 -8.36 9.68
N VAL A 151 27.95 -9.63 9.38
CA VAL A 151 28.28 -10.08 8.03
C VAL A 151 27.20 -11.04 7.54
N VAL A 152 26.57 -10.71 6.42
CA VAL A 152 25.58 -11.59 5.78
C VAL A 152 26.24 -12.25 4.58
N ILE A 153 26.36 -13.58 4.61
CA ILE A 153 26.93 -14.36 3.51
C ILE A 153 25.80 -14.81 2.57
N GLY A 154 25.72 -14.17 1.41
CA GLY A 154 24.73 -14.43 0.36
C GLY A 154 24.02 -13.15 -0.09
N GLY A 155 24.22 -12.74 -1.33
CA GLY A 155 23.59 -11.57 -1.98
C GLY A 155 22.24 -11.84 -2.65
N GLY A 156 21.55 -12.92 -2.26
CA GLY A 156 20.21 -13.25 -2.75
C GLY A 156 19.10 -12.57 -1.94
N LEU A 157 17.83 -12.78 -2.32
CA LEU A 157 16.64 -12.19 -1.68
C LEU A 157 16.71 -12.17 -0.15
N LEU A 158 16.86 -13.36 0.45
CA LEU A 158 16.81 -13.52 1.89
C LEU A 158 18.00 -12.88 2.61
N GLY A 159 19.18 -12.92 2.00
CA GLY A 159 20.37 -12.28 2.55
C GLY A 159 20.27 -10.76 2.51
N LEU A 160 19.74 -10.18 1.43
CA LEU A 160 19.50 -8.74 1.34
C LEU A 160 18.39 -8.28 2.30
N GLU A 161 17.34 -9.07 2.45
CA GLU A 161 16.27 -8.82 3.43
C GLU A 161 16.81 -8.89 4.87
N ALA A 162 17.65 -9.89 5.20
CA ALA A 162 18.35 -10.00 6.49
C ALA A 162 19.26 -8.80 6.76
N ALA A 163 20.07 -8.43 5.76
CA ALA A 163 21.02 -7.32 5.87
C ALA A 163 20.30 -6.00 6.13
N ASN A 164 19.22 -5.73 5.40
CA ASN A 164 18.40 -4.54 5.62
C ASN A 164 17.76 -4.54 7.02
N GLY A 165 17.22 -5.67 7.48
CA GLY A 165 16.63 -5.79 8.81
C GLY A 165 17.61 -5.51 9.94
N LEU A 166 18.82 -6.10 9.88
CA LEU A 166 19.88 -5.84 10.87
C LEU A 166 20.39 -4.39 10.82
N MET A 167 20.51 -3.81 9.63
CA MET A 167 20.90 -2.41 9.45
C MET A 167 19.87 -1.46 10.07
N LEU A 168 18.58 -1.69 9.85
CA LEU A 168 17.51 -0.89 10.47
C LEU A 168 17.50 -0.99 12.00
N ARG A 169 18.07 -2.06 12.56
CA ARG A 169 18.30 -2.23 14.01
C ARG A 169 19.60 -1.59 14.50
N GLY A 170 20.35 -0.92 13.63
CA GLY A 170 21.53 -0.15 13.99
C GLY A 170 22.87 -0.88 13.84
N MET A 171 22.88 -2.11 13.31
CA MET A 171 24.15 -2.80 13.02
C MET A 171 24.82 -2.23 11.76
N GLN A 172 26.15 -2.27 11.74
CA GLN A 172 26.96 -2.09 10.54
C GLN A 172 27.01 -3.41 9.78
N VAL A 173 26.36 -3.46 8.62
CA VAL A 173 26.20 -4.70 7.87
C VAL A 173 27.04 -4.73 6.60
N THR A 174 27.79 -5.81 6.42
CA THR A 174 28.49 -6.12 5.17
C THR A 174 27.90 -7.37 4.55
N VAL A 175 27.41 -7.27 3.31
CA VAL A 175 26.95 -8.41 2.53
C VAL A 175 28.12 -8.97 1.72
N VAL A 176 28.46 -10.22 1.98
CA VAL A 176 29.47 -10.98 1.23
C VAL A 176 28.74 -11.83 0.21
N HIS A 177 29.13 -11.74 -1.05
CA HIS A 177 28.54 -12.54 -2.11
C HIS A 177 29.61 -13.10 -3.05
N LEU A 178 29.39 -14.34 -3.48
CA LEU A 178 30.30 -15.05 -4.36
C LEU A 178 30.24 -14.52 -5.80
N GLY A 179 29.05 -14.14 -6.26
CA GLY A 179 28.84 -13.62 -7.61
C GLY A 179 29.32 -12.18 -7.77
N ASP A 180 29.48 -11.77 -9.02
CA ASP A 180 29.95 -10.43 -9.38
C ASP A 180 28.86 -9.34 -9.19
N TRP A 181 27.59 -9.73 -9.11
CA TRP A 181 26.46 -8.84 -8.81
C TRP A 181 25.43 -9.52 -7.91
N LEU A 182 24.53 -8.71 -7.34
CA LEU A 182 23.48 -9.16 -6.42
C LEU A 182 22.32 -9.82 -7.16
N MET A 183 21.70 -10.82 -6.53
CA MET A 183 20.54 -11.53 -7.06
C MET A 183 20.73 -12.04 -8.50
N GLU A 184 21.89 -12.63 -8.82
CA GLU A 184 22.29 -13.08 -10.16
C GLU A 184 21.37 -14.13 -10.79
N ARG A 185 20.52 -14.76 -9.97
CA ARG A 185 19.51 -15.71 -10.41
C ARG A 185 18.20 -15.03 -10.83
N GLN A 186 18.05 -13.74 -10.55
CA GLN A 186 16.83 -12.96 -10.75
C GLN A 186 17.04 -11.62 -11.43
N LEU A 187 18.27 -11.12 -11.51
CA LEU A 187 18.64 -9.86 -12.16
C LEU A 187 19.82 -10.10 -13.09
N ASP A 188 19.88 -9.32 -14.15
CA ASP A 188 21.11 -9.13 -14.91
C ASP A 188 22.06 -8.19 -14.17
N ASP A 189 23.26 -8.01 -14.73
CA ASP A 189 24.33 -7.19 -14.16
C ASP A 189 23.93 -5.72 -14.00
N GLN A 190 23.23 -5.14 -14.98
CA GLN A 190 22.78 -3.75 -14.93
C GLN A 190 21.75 -3.50 -13.81
N ALA A 191 20.71 -4.35 -13.70
CA ALA A 191 19.74 -4.22 -12.62
C ALA A 191 20.39 -4.54 -11.25
N GLY A 192 21.32 -5.49 -11.22
CA GLY A 192 22.11 -5.82 -10.03
C GLY A 192 22.97 -4.65 -9.54
N GLU A 193 23.54 -3.87 -10.45
CA GLU A 193 24.33 -2.68 -10.11
C GLU A 193 23.46 -1.55 -9.55
N LEU A 194 22.28 -1.30 -10.15
CA LEU A 194 21.32 -0.33 -9.61
C LEU A 194 20.85 -0.72 -8.21
N LEU A 195 20.60 -2.01 -7.98
CA LEU A 195 20.28 -2.56 -6.66
C LEU A 195 21.41 -2.32 -5.66
N ARG A 196 22.65 -2.63 -6.06
CA ARG A 196 23.84 -2.43 -5.23
C ARG A 196 23.99 -0.97 -4.82
N GLN A 197 23.90 -0.03 -5.78
CA GLN A 197 24.00 1.40 -5.53
C GLN A 197 22.89 1.89 -4.59
N SER A 198 21.64 1.48 -4.83
CA SER A 198 20.50 1.86 -3.99
C SER A 198 20.66 1.37 -2.55
N LEU A 199 21.20 0.16 -2.34
CA LEU A 199 21.43 -0.39 -1.01
C LEU A 199 22.66 0.23 -0.33
N GLN A 200 23.71 0.55 -1.08
CA GLN A 200 24.88 1.27 -0.57
C GLN A 200 24.53 2.67 -0.09
N ALA A 201 23.68 3.38 -0.83
CA ALA A 201 23.19 4.70 -0.43
C ALA A 201 22.43 4.68 0.91
N ARG A 202 21.94 3.50 1.33
CA ARG A 202 21.25 3.30 2.62
C ARG A 202 22.18 2.87 3.75
N GLY A 203 23.47 2.62 3.45
CA GLY A 203 24.49 2.29 4.45
C GLY A 203 24.98 0.84 4.43
N LEU A 204 24.43 -0.03 3.58
CA LEU A 204 24.94 -1.39 3.43
C LEU A 204 26.30 -1.40 2.73
N LYS A 205 27.22 -2.25 3.20
CA LYS A 205 28.48 -2.53 2.52
C LYS A 205 28.39 -3.84 1.75
N PHE A 206 29.15 -3.95 0.67
CA PHE A 206 29.15 -5.14 -0.18
C PHE A 206 30.57 -5.59 -0.48
N MET A 207 30.80 -6.90 -0.43
CA MET A 207 32.00 -7.58 -0.91
C MET A 207 31.55 -8.63 -1.93
N LEU A 208 31.60 -8.27 -3.21
CA LEU A 208 31.22 -9.13 -4.33
C LEU A 208 32.46 -9.87 -4.85
N GLY A 209 32.26 -11.04 -5.49
CA GLY A 209 33.37 -11.91 -5.89
C GLY A 209 34.21 -12.45 -4.72
N ALA A 210 33.69 -12.37 -3.49
CA ALA A 210 34.44 -12.65 -2.28
C ALA A 210 34.27 -14.11 -1.84
N HIS A 211 35.39 -14.80 -1.61
CA HIS A 211 35.42 -16.19 -1.19
C HIS A 211 35.77 -16.31 0.29
N THR A 212 34.79 -16.63 1.14
CA THR A 212 35.02 -16.92 2.56
C THR A 212 35.94 -18.13 2.73
N GLU A 213 36.99 -17.99 3.52
CA GLU A 213 37.93 -19.04 3.88
C GLU A 213 37.62 -19.62 5.27
N ALA A 214 37.45 -18.77 6.29
CA ALA A 214 37.21 -19.17 7.67
C ALA A 214 36.49 -18.08 8.47
N LEU A 215 35.79 -18.50 9.53
CA LEU A 215 35.23 -17.63 10.56
C LEU A 215 36.13 -17.73 11.80
N LEU A 216 36.55 -16.58 12.33
CA LEU A 216 37.57 -16.52 13.38
C LEU A 216 36.91 -16.26 14.74
N PRO A 217 37.27 -17.02 15.80
CA PRO A 217 36.74 -16.81 17.13
C PRO A 217 37.45 -15.68 17.88
N ASP A 218 36.74 -15.03 18.80
CA ASP A 218 37.32 -14.27 19.90
C ASP A 218 37.83 -15.19 21.02
N ARG A 219 38.18 -14.58 22.16
CA ARG A 219 38.69 -15.29 23.34
C ARG A 219 37.63 -16.17 24.02
N ASP A 220 36.36 -15.85 23.85
CA ASP A 220 35.23 -16.52 24.50
C ASP A 220 34.53 -17.53 23.57
N GLY A 221 35.02 -17.68 22.32
CA GLY A 221 34.53 -18.65 21.35
C GLY A 221 33.42 -18.14 20.42
N ARG A 222 33.13 -16.83 20.44
CA ARG A 222 32.20 -16.18 19.52
C ARG A 222 32.91 -15.76 18.24
N VAL A 223 32.21 -15.71 17.10
CA VAL A 223 32.77 -15.10 15.90
C VAL A 223 33.17 -13.63 16.14
N MET A 224 34.35 -13.25 15.67
CA MET A 224 34.85 -11.87 15.70
C MET A 224 35.24 -11.32 14.34
N ALA A 225 35.51 -12.19 13.37
CA ALA A 225 35.90 -11.79 12.02
C ALA A 225 35.62 -12.88 10.97
N VAL A 226 35.47 -12.43 9.72
CA VAL A 226 35.40 -13.29 8.53
C VAL A 226 36.68 -13.11 7.73
N ARG A 227 37.41 -14.21 7.49
CA ARG A 227 38.59 -14.27 6.63
C ARG A 227 38.22 -14.73 5.23
N PHE A 228 38.80 -14.09 4.22
CA PHE A 228 38.63 -14.45 2.82
C PHE A 228 39.90 -15.07 2.23
N LYS A 229 39.75 -15.80 1.12
CA LYS A 229 40.86 -16.51 0.45
C LYS A 229 41.95 -15.59 -0.12
N ASP A 230 41.65 -14.31 -0.30
CA ASP A 230 42.64 -13.30 -0.71
C ASP A 230 43.48 -12.77 0.47
N GLY A 231 43.22 -13.28 1.68
CA GLY A 231 43.90 -12.90 2.92
C GLY A 231 43.27 -11.69 3.63
N SER A 232 42.25 -11.05 3.06
CA SER A 232 41.54 -9.96 3.73
C SER A 232 40.64 -10.47 4.87
N GLU A 233 40.41 -9.61 5.86
CA GLU A 233 39.56 -9.89 7.01
C GLU A 233 38.64 -8.70 7.30
N ILE A 234 37.40 -8.98 7.71
CA ILE A 234 36.45 -7.97 8.19
C ILE A 234 35.90 -8.35 9.57
N PRO A 235 35.64 -7.38 10.46
CA PRO A 235 35.05 -7.65 11.77
C PRO A 235 33.60 -8.14 11.64
N ALA A 236 33.22 -9.09 12.49
CA ALA A 236 31.88 -9.66 12.53
C ALA A 236 31.58 -10.22 13.92
N ASP A 237 30.59 -9.65 14.60
CA ASP A 237 30.05 -10.16 15.87
C ASP A 237 28.87 -11.14 15.63
N LEU A 238 28.28 -11.05 14.44
CA LEU A 238 27.19 -11.86 13.93
C LEU A 238 27.47 -12.22 12.47
N VAL A 239 27.42 -13.50 12.14
CA VAL A 239 27.50 -13.99 10.76
C VAL A 239 26.20 -14.70 10.41
N VAL A 240 25.50 -14.22 9.38
CA VAL A 240 24.25 -14.80 8.91
C VAL A 240 24.51 -15.54 7.60
N MET A 241 24.31 -16.86 7.60
CA MET A 241 24.46 -17.69 6.42
C MET A 241 23.15 -17.75 5.61
N ALA A 242 23.11 -17.01 4.51
CA ALA A 242 22.00 -16.94 3.56
C ALA A 242 22.41 -17.48 2.17
N ALA A 243 23.16 -18.59 2.13
CA ALA A 243 23.76 -19.16 0.92
C ALA A 243 22.83 -20.14 0.15
N GLY A 244 21.52 -20.05 0.37
CA GLY A 244 20.51 -20.91 -0.25
C GLY A 244 19.93 -21.97 0.70
N ILE A 245 19.07 -22.84 0.15
CA ILE A 245 18.33 -23.87 0.90
C ILE A 245 18.49 -25.24 0.25
N ARG A 246 18.32 -26.30 1.05
CA ARG A 246 18.33 -27.70 0.61
C ARG A 246 17.04 -28.40 1.04
N PRO A 247 16.31 -29.04 0.11
CA PRO A 247 15.11 -29.82 0.42
C PRO A 247 15.36 -30.89 1.51
N ASN A 248 14.47 -30.96 2.50
CA ASN A 248 14.56 -31.90 3.63
C ASN A 248 14.07 -33.28 3.20
N THR A 249 14.99 -34.12 2.77
CA THR A 249 14.74 -35.44 2.16
C THR A 249 15.13 -36.61 3.07
N GLN A 250 15.89 -36.37 4.14
CA GLN A 250 16.52 -37.42 4.96
C GLN A 250 15.50 -38.41 5.53
N LEU A 251 14.34 -37.92 6.00
CA LEU A 251 13.24 -38.75 6.52
C LEU A 251 12.63 -39.64 5.42
N ALA A 252 12.52 -39.12 4.20
CA ALA A 252 11.97 -39.86 3.07
C ALA A 252 12.97 -40.91 2.56
N GLU A 253 14.26 -40.56 2.52
CA GLU A 253 15.34 -41.48 2.16
C GLU A 253 15.45 -42.64 3.15
N SER A 254 15.41 -42.38 4.46
CA SER A 254 15.42 -43.43 5.48
C SER A 254 14.19 -44.33 5.43
N ALA A 255 13.06 -43.81 4.94
CA ALA A 255 11.85 -44.57 4.64
C ALA A 255 11.91 -45.32 3.29
N GLY A 256 13.02 -45.24 2.55
CA GLY A 256 13.19 -45.88 1.25
C GLY A 256 12.31 -45.29 0.15
N LEU A 257 12.00 -43.99 0.21
CA LEU A 257 11.34 -43.26 -0.87
C LEU A 257 12.39 -42.71 -1.85
N HIS A 258 12.04 -42.63 -3.13
CA HIS A 258 12.95 -42.11 -4.15
C HIS A 258 13.14 -40.60 -3.99
N CYS A 259 14.37 -40.20 -3.72
CA CYS A 259 14.80 -38.81 -3.61
C CYS A 259 15.91 -38.51 -4.64
N GLN A 260 15.94 -37.26 -5.11
CA GLN A 260 17.02 -36.71 -5.93
C GLN A 260 17.35 -35.30 -5.42
N ARG A 261 17.00 -34.25 -6.18
CA ARG A 261 17.02 -32.85 -5.72
C ARG A 261 15.95 -32.54 -4.66
N GLY A 262 15.06 -33.48 -4.39
CA GLY A 262 13.95 -33.46 -3.45
C GLY A 262 13.25 -34.82 -3.46
N ILE A 263 12.17 -34.99 -2.71
CA ILE A 263 11.31 -36.18 -2.73
C ILE A 263 10.61 -36.23 -4.08
N VAL A 264 10.86 -37.27 -4.88
CA VAL A 264 10.37 -37.32 -6.26
C VAL A 264 8.87 -37.63 -6.27
N VAL A 265 8.10 -36.71 -6.87
CA VAL A 265 6.64 -36.81 -6.97
C VAL A 265 6.15 -36.80 -8.41
N SER A 266 5.02 -37.47 -8.63
CA SER A 266 4.28 -37.45 -9.90
C SER A 266 3.51 -36.13 -10.08
N ASP A 267 2.83 -35.98 -11.23
CA ASP A 267 1.89 -34.88 -11.49
C ASP A 267 0.70 -34.84 -10.49
N THR A 268 0.49 -35.89 -9.69
CA THR A 268 -0.54 -35.97 -8.64
C THR A 268 0.00 -35.68 -7.24
N LEU A 269 1.29 -35.34 -7.13
CA LEU A 269 2.04 -35.09 -5.88
C LEU A 269 2.22 -36.32 -4.99
N GLN A 270 1.85 -37.51 -5.49
CA GLN A 270 2.18 -38.78 -4.86
C GLN A 270 3.67 -39.05 -5.05
N THR A 271 4.32 -39.63 -4.04
CA THR A 271 5.67 -40.15 -4.22
C THR A 271 5.66 -41.27 -5.25
N VAL A 272 6.70 -41.35 -6.08
CA VAL A 272 6.79 -42.39 -7.13
C VAL A 272 7.02 -43.79 -6.57
N THR A 273 7.37 -43.90 -5.29
CA THR A 273 7.67 -45.16 -4.60
C THR A 273 6.49 -45.71 -3.80
N ASP A 274 5.67 -44.84 -3.19
CA ASP A 274 4.50 -45.26 -2.42
C ASP A 274 3.33 -44.31 -2.67
N PRO A 275 2.26 -44.75 -3.38
CA PRO A 275 1.15 -43.88 -3.73
C PRO A 275 0.28 -43.48 -2.53
N ARG A 276 0.50 -44.05 -1.34
CA ARG A 276 -0.17 -43.63 -0.10
C ARG A 276 0.49 -42.39 0.52
N ILE A 277 1.71 -42.07 0.08
CA ILE A 277 2.53 -40.98 0.59
C ILE A 277 2.59 -39.88 -0.48
N TYR A 278 2.35 -38.65 -0.04
CA TYR A 278 2.40 -37.44 -0.84
C TYR A 278 3.54 -36.55 -0.34
N ALA A 279 4.09 -35.71 -1.22
CA ALA A 279 5.00 -34.66 -0.80
C ALA A 279 4.66 -33.33 -1.48
N VAL A 280 4.70 -32.25 -0.71
CA VAL A 280 4.41 -30.88 -1.16
C VAL A 280 5.40 -29.89 -0.54
N GLY A 281 5.51 -28.70 -1.13
CA GLY A 281 6.41 -27.68 -0.63
C GLY A 281 7.83 -27.84 -1.19
N GLU A 282 8.78 -27.17 -0.54
CA GLU A 282 10.18 -27.16 -0.99
C GLU A 282 10.84 -28.54 -0.92
N CYS A 283 10.30 -29.47 -0.11
CA CYS A 283 10.80 -30.84 -0.03
C CYS A 283 10.51 -31.66 -1.29
N ALA A 284 9.52 -31.28 -2.10
CA ALA A 284 9.06 -32.04 -3.24
C ALA A 284 9.78 -31.65 -4.53
N ALA A 285 10.25 -32.65 -5.28
CA ALA A 285 10.82 -32.51 -6.60
C ALA A 285 9.83 -33.03 -7.66
N HIS A 286 9.25 -32.11 -8.44
CA HIS A 286 8.36 -32.43 -9.55
C HIS A 286 9.10 -32.21 -10.87
N ARG A 287 9.15 -33.24 -11.73
CA ARG A 287 9.87 -33.22 -13.02
C ARG A 287 11.32 -32.69 -12.91
N GLY A 288 12.01 -33.07 -11.83
CA GLY A 288 13.40 -32.68 -11.55
C GLY A 288 13.59 -31.30 -10.93
N ILE A 289 12.51 -30.57 -10.64
CA ILE A 289 12.54 -29.22 -10.08
C ILE A 289 11.98 -29.21 -8.65
N ALA A 290 12.74 -28.67 -7.71
CA ALA A 290 12.29 -28.33 -6.36
C ALA A 290 12.14 -26.81 -6.27
N TYR A 291 10.94 -26.33 -5.95
CA TYR A 291 10.63 -24.90 -5.92
C TYR A 291 10.87 -24.31 -4.53
N GLY A 292 11.52 -23.14 -4.47
CA GLY A 292 11.77 -22.37 -3.23
C GLY A 292 10.85 -21.14 -3.09
N LEU A 293 9.66 -21.15 -3.70
CA LEU A 293 8.75 -20.00 -3.75
C LEU A 293 7.32 -20.41 -3.43
N VAL A 294 6.63 -19.62 -2.61
CA VAL A 294 5.30 -19.94 -2.06
C VAL A 294 4.22 -20.20 -3.11
N ALA A 295 4.19 -19.44 -4.21
CA ALA A 295 3.19 -19.62 -5.26
C ALA A 295 3.19 -21.06 -5.82
N PRO A 296 4.32 -21.60 -6.31
CA PRO A 296 4.43 -23.01 -6.67
C PRO A 296 4.00 -23.98 -5.57
N LEU A 297 4.36 -23.73 -4.31
CA LEU A 297 4.01 -24.64 -3.20
C LEU A 297 2.50 -24.67 -2.94
N PHE A 298 1.82 -23.53 -3.11
CA PHE A 298 0.36 -23.46 -2.95
C PHE A 298 -0.37 -24.11 -4.13
N GLU A 299 0.18 -24.04 -5.34
CA GLU A 299 -0.32 -24.80 -6.48
C GLU A 299 -0.20 -26.31 -6.25
N GLN A 300 0.96 -26.78 -5.77
CA GLN A 300 1.16 -28.17 -5.37
C GLN A 300 0.12 -28.60 -4.33
N GLY A 301 -0.09 -27.79 -3.28
CA GLY A 301 -1.06 -28.10 -2.23
C GLY A 301 -2.50 -28.19 -2.73
N LYS A 302 -2.91 -27.31 -3.64
CA LYS A 302 -4.24 -27.38 -4.29
C LYS A 302 -4.43 -28.68 -5.06
N VAL A 303 -3.45 -29.08 -5.87
CA VAL A 303 -3.54 -30.33 -6.64
C VAL A 303 -3.53 -31.54 -5.70
N CYS A 304 -2.62 -31.57 -4.73
CA CYS A 304 -2.54 -32.65 -3.74
C CYS A 304 -3.86 -32.83 -2.96
N ALA A 305 -4.52 -31.74 -2.58
CA ALA A 305 -5.82 -31.79 -1.91
C ALA A 305 -6.89 -32.54 -2.73
N THR A 306 -6.94 -32.36 -4.06
CA THR A 306 -7.91 -33.06 -4.91
C THR A 306 -7.68 -34.57 -4.97
N HIS A 307 -6.42 -35.02 -4.83
CA HIS A 307 -6.07 -36.44 -4.80
C HIS A 307 -6.30 -37.06 -3.43
N LEU A 308 -5.98 -36.33 -2.36
CA LEU A 308 -6.34 -36.73 -1.00
C LEU A 308 -7.87 -36.82 -0.85
N ALA A 309 -8.63 -35.92 -1.47
CA ALA A 309 -10.10 -35.99 -1.53
C ALA A 309 -10.66 -37.12 -2.43
N GLN A 310 -9.79 -37.92 -3.05
CA GLN A 310 -10.14 -39.04 -3.95
C GLN A 310 -10.88 -38.64 -5.23
N PHE A 311 -10.81 -37.37 -5.65
CA PHE A 311 -11.43 -36.93 -6.90
C PHE A 311 -10.59 -37.29 -8.12
N GLY A 312 -9.26 -37.30 -8.00
CA GLY A 312 -8.35 -37.70 -9.09
C GLY A 312 -8.27 -36.73 -10.27
N ILE A 313 -8.76 -35.49 -10.10
CA ILE A 313 -8.97 -34.53 -11.20
C ILE A 313 -7.81 -33.56 -11.45
N GLY A 314 -6.96 -33.27 -10.44
CA GLY A 314 -5.89 -32.28 -10.57
C GLY A 314 -4.61 -32.85 -11.17
N ARG A 315 -3.86 -32.05 -11.94
CA ARG A 315 -2.46 -32.37 -12.30
C ARG A 315 -1.59 -31.13 -12.17
N TYR A 316 -0.47 -31.26 -11.47
CA TYR A 316 0.54 -30.23 -11.39
C TYR A 316 1.48 -30.35 -12.60
N GLN A 317 1.58 -29.29 -13.39
CA GLN A 317 2.38 -29.27 -14.63
C GLN A 317 3.74 -28.57 -14.46
N GLY A 318 4.05 -28.11 -13.26
CA GLY A 318 5.15 -27.17 -12.99
C GLY A 318 4.66 -25.72 -12.99
N SER A 319 5.41 -24.86 -12.30
CA SER A 319 5.12 -23.43 -12.17
C SER A 319 6.13 -22.59 -12.94
N GLN A 320 5.66 -21.52 -13.60
CA GLN A 320 6.51 -20.39 -13.96
C GLN A 320 6.62 -19.45 -12.76
N THR A 321 7.82 -18.91 -12.52
CA THR A 321 8.10 -18.11 -11.33
C THR A 321 8.33 -16.65 -11.68
N SER A 322 7.79 -15.75 -10.85
CA SER A 322 8.18 -14.34 -10.83
C SER A 322 8.81 -14.01 -9.49
N THR A 323 9.83 -13.15 -9.48
CA THR A 323 10.48 -12.71 -8.24
C THR A 323 10.28 -11.22 -7.99
N LYS A 324 10.13 -10.87 -6.71
CA LYS A 324 10.16 -9.49 -6.17
C LYS A 324 10.97 -9.47 -4.87
N LEU A 325 11.67 -8.38 -4.60
CA LEU A 325 12.41 -8.15 -3.35
C LEU A 325 11.55 -7.38 -2.35
N LYS A 326 11.66 -7.67 -1.05
CA LYS A 326 10.85 -7.05 0.02
C LYS A 326 11.66 -6.07 0.86
N VAL A 327 12.43 -5.23 0.21
CA VAL A 327 13.13 -4.11 0.85
C VAL A 327 12.37 -2.84 0.51
N THR A 328 11.82 -2.17 1.53
CA THR A 328 10.98 -0.98 1.37
C THR A 328 11.65 0.08 0.49
N GLY A 329 10.97 0.53 -0.56
CA GLY A 329 11.48 1.53 -1.51
C GLY A 329 12.50 1.00 -2.53
N ILE A 330 12.59 -0.32 -2.71
CA ILE A 330 13.30 -0.95 -3.85
C ILE A 330 12.29 -1.81 -4.59
N ASP A 331 11.97 -1.40 -5.81
CA ASP A 331 11.05 -2.11 -6.69
C ASP A 331 11.85 -2.87 -7.75
N LEU A 332 11.73 -4.20 -7.74
CA LEU A 332 12.27 -5.04 -8.81
C LEU A 332 11.31 -6.17 -9.18
N PHE A 333 11.39 -6.62 -10.42
CA PHE A 333 10.58 -7.70 -10.95
C PHE A 333 11.37 -8.51 -11.98
N SER A 334 11.31 -9.84 -11.89
CA SER A 334 11.79 -10.69 -12.98
C SER A 334 10.95 -11.93 -13.19
N ALA A 335 10.90 -12.38 -14.44
CA ALA A 335 10.21 -13.60 -14.85
C ALA A 335 10.78 -14.17 -16.15
N GLY A 336 10.63 -15.49 -16.33
CA GLY A 336 11.06 -16.19 -17.54
C GLY A 336 12.58 -16.22 -17.74
N ASP A 337 13.00 -16.43 -18.99
CA ASP A 337 14.38 -16.34 -19.44
C ASP A 337 14.73 -14.89 -19.79
N PHE A 338 15.02 -14.09 -18.76
CA PHE A 338 15.34 -12.67 -18.89
C PHE A 338 16.82 -12.42 -19.24
N MET A 339 17.67 -13.44 -19.18
CA MET A 339 19.06 -13.32 -19.62
C MET A 339 19.16 -13.34 -21.15
N GLY A 340 18.33 -14.17 -21.81
CA GLY A 340 18.35 -14.35 -23.25
C GLY A 340 19.51 -15.23 -23.72
N GLY A 341 19.75 -15.23 -25.03
CA GLY A 341 20.82 -16.02 -25.66
C GLY A 341 20.73 -16.04 -27.18
N GLU A 342 21.36 -17.05 -27.78
CA GLU A 342 21.34 -17.22 -29.23
C GLU A 342 19.90 -17.43 -29.74
N GLY A 343 19.50 -16.65 -30.75
CA GLY A 343 18.14 -16.69 -31.30
C GLY A 343 17.09 -15.91 -30.49
N THR A 344 17.49 -15.10 -29.52
CA THR A 344 16.59 -14.15 -28.83
C THR A 344 16.87 -12.70 -29.25
N GLU A 345 15.86 -11.85 -29.15
CA GLU A 345 15.94 -10.41 -29.34
C GLU A 345 15.68 -9.69 -28.00
N GLU A 346 16.25 -8.51 -27.83
CA GLU A 346 16.10 -7.72 -26.59
C GLU A 346 15.52 -6.33 -26.89
N ILE A 347 14.60 -5.87 -26.04
CA ILE A 347 14.17 -4.47 -25.98
C ILE A 347 14.56 -3.94 -24.60
N LEU A 348 15.31 -2.83 -24.57
CA LEU A 348 15.90 -2.28 -23.36
C LEU A 348 15.56 -0.81 -23.20
N MET A 349 15.17 -0.42 -21.98
CA MET A 349 15.01 0.96 -21.53
C MET A 349 15.83 1.13 -20.26
N SER A 350 16.74 2.10 -20.24
CA SER A 350 17.62 2.37 -19.11
C SER A 350 17.69 3.88 -18.88
N ASP A 351 17.27 4.31 -17.68
CA ASP A 351 17.50 5.64 -17.13
C ASP A 351 18.13 5.48 -15.74
N PRO A 352 19.47 5.34 -15.66
CA PRO A 352 20.17 5.16 -14.39
C PRO A 352 20.01 6.35 -13.44
N PHE A 353 19.82 7.57 -13.96
CA PHE A 353 19.64 8.77 -13.13
C PHE A 353 18.28 8.75 -12.42
N ALA A 354 17.23 8.32 -13.11
CA ALA A 354 15.92 8.09 -12.50
C ALA A 354 15.83 6.76 -11.72
N GLY A 355 16.86 5.91 -11.79
CA GLY A 355 16.87 4.58 -11.17
C GLY A 355 15.94 3.57 -11.84
N VAL A 356 15.69 3.71 -13.15
CA VAL A 356 14.76 2.86 -13.91
C VAL A 356 15.52 2.00 -14.92
N TYR A 357 15.23 0.70 -14.93
CA TYR A 357 15.72 -0.24 -15.92
C TYR A 357 14.63 -1.25 -16.29
N LYS A 358 14.45 -1.49 -17.58
CA LYS A 358 13.51 -2.49 -18.10
C LYS A 358 14.17 -3.24 -19.26
N LYS A 359 14.27 -4.55 -19.15
CA LYS A 359 14.73 -5.47 -20.20
C LYS A 359 13.64 -6.49 -20.49
N LEU A 360 13.28 -6.63 -21.76
CA LEU A 360 12.33 -7.61 -22.28
C LEU A 360 13.06 -8.50 -23.29
N VAL A 361 12.95 -9.82 -23.14
CA VAL A 361 13.58 -10.81 -24.01
C VAL A 361 12.52 -11.52 -24.83
N ILE A 362 12.72 -11.58 -26.14
CA ILE A 362 11.76 -12.06 -27.12
C ILE A 362 12.38 -13.22 -27.91
N LYS A 363 11.60 -14.26 -28.17
CA LYS A 363 11.99 -15.38 -29.05
C LYS A 363 10.78 -15.80 -29.87
N ASP A 364 10.97 -15.99 -31.18
CA ASP A 364 9.91 -16.42 -32.10
C ASP A 364 8.62 -15.59 -32.00
N ASP A 365 8.77 -14.25 -31.94
CA ASP A 365 7.68 -13.28 -31.78
C ASP A 365 6.88 -13.43 -30.46
N ARG A 366 7.48 -14.00 -29.41
CA ARG A 366 6.87 -14.16 -28.08
C ARG A 366 7.80 -13.63 -27.01
N LEU A 367 7.24 -12.98 -25.99
CA LEU A 367 7.99 -12.62 -24.80
C LEU A 367 8.41 -13.91 -24.08
N VAL A 368 9.70 -14.07 -23.78
CA VAL A 368 10.27 -15.23 -23.06
C VAL A 368 10.95 -14.86 -21.75
N GLY A 369 11.27 -13.59 -21.52
CA GLY A 369 11.65 -13.09 -20.20
C GLY A 369 11.48 -11.58 -20.01
N ALA A 370 11.49 -11.16 -18.75
CA ALA A 370 11.45 -9.75 -18.35
C ALA A 370 12.28 -9.53 -17.08
N CYS A 371 13.06 -8.44 -17.03
CA CYS A 371 13.81 -7.95 -15.88
C CYS A 371 13.56 -6.45 -15.72
N LEU A 372 12.99 -6.03 -14.60
CA LEU A 372 12.61 -4.64 -14.32
C LEU A 372 13.19 -4.20 -12.97
N TYR A 373 13.64 -2.95 -12.90
CA TYR A 373 14.12 -2.28 -11.70
C TYR A 373 13.62 -0.83 -11.67
N GLY A 374 13.22 -0.35 -10.49
CA GLY A 374 12.62 0.97 -10.27
C GLY A 374 11.17 1.02 -10.72
N ASP A 375 10.92 1.03 -12.03
CA ASP A 375 9.56 0.97 -12.58
C ASP A 375 9.15 -0.47 -12.90
N THR A 376 8.36 -1.07 -12.00
CA THR A 376 7.92 -2.46 -12.09
C THR A 376 6.40 -2.62 -12.30
N VAL A 377 5.70 -1.52 -12.56
CA VAL A 377 4.22 -1.46 -12.61
C VAL A 377 3.61 -2.46 -13.59
N ASP A 378 4.32 -2.69 -14.70
CA ASP A 378 3.91 -3.58 -15.80
C ASP A 378 4.36 -5.04 -15.63
N GLY A 379 5.12 -5.38 -14.58
CA GLY A 379 5.68 -6.72 -14.39
C GLY A 379 4.64 -7.84 -14.45
N ALA A 380 3.47 -7.62 -13.85
CA ALA A 380 2.37 -8.60 -13.89
C ALA A 380 1.81 -8.82 -15.31
N TRP A 381 1.78 -7.77 -16.13
CA TRP A 381 1.31 -7.86 -17.51
C TRP A 381 2.31 -8.60 -18.39
N TYR A 382 3.61 -8.30 -18.26
CA TYR A 382 4.66 -9.09 -18.92
C TYR A 382 4.61 -10.57 -18.51
N PHE A 383 4.37 -10.85 -17.22
CA PHE A 383 4.20 -12.22 -16.74
C PHE A 383 3.01 -12.94 -17.38
N LYS A 384 1.90 -12.23 -17.59
CA LYS A 384 0.74 -12.77 -18.29
C LYS A 384 1.10 -13.12 -19.74
N LEU A 385 1.75 -12.21 -20.48
CA LEU A 385 2.19 -12.47 -21.86
C LEU A 385 3.12 -13.68 -21.95
N LEU A 386 4.05 -13.82 -20.99
CA LEU A 386 4.95 -14.98 -20.86
C LEU A 386 4.19 -16.30 -20.68
N ARG A 387 3.21 -16.31 -19.77
CA ARG A 387 2.41 -17.51 -19.47
C ARG A 387 1.51 -17.93 -20.62
N GLU A 388 0.92 -16.96 -21.31
CA GLU A 388 0.07 -17.20 -22.50
C GLU A 388 0.90 -17.52 -23.74
N GLY A 389 2.18 -17.15 -23.74
CA GLY A 389 3.03 -17.17 -24.91
C GLY A 389 2.46 -16.31 -26.04
N ARG A 390 1.74 -15.22 -25.77
CA ARG A 390 1.05 -14.45 -26.82
C ARG A 390 2.07 -13.95 -27.86
N LYS A 391 1.71 -14.00 -29.15
CA LYS A 391 2.50 -13.30 -30.20
C LYS A 391 2.47 -11.80 -29.95
N ILE A 392 3.57 -11.09 -30.15
CA ILE A 392 3.69 -9.67 -29.77
C ILE A 392 3.83 -8.70 -30.95
N ALA A 393 3.86 -9.20 -32.20
CA ALA A 393 4.06 -8.36 -33.38
C ALA A 393 3.16 -7.12 -33.46
N ASP A 394 1.90 -7.25 -33.01
CA ASP A 394 0.89 -6.18 -33.05
C ASP A 394 1.06 -5.11 -31.96
N ILE A 395 1.84 -5.40 -30.92
CA ILE A 395 2.07 -4.51 -29.77
C ILE A 395 3.55 -4.16 -29.57
N ARG A 396 4.44 -4.66 -30.45
CA ARG A 396 5.89 -4.64 -30.22
C ARG A 396 6.48 -3.24 -30.04
N ASP A 397 5.99 -2.28 -30.81
CA ASP A 397 6.39 -0.86 -30.75
C ASP A 397 5.99 -0.17 -29.44
N LYS A 398 4.93 -0.65 -28.80
CA LYS A 398 4.37 -0.12 -27.55
C LYS A 398 4.74 -0.97 -26.33
N LEU A 399 5.26 -2.18 -26.55
CA LEU A 399 5.48 -3.22 -25.54
C LEU A 399 6.28 -2.69 -24.34
N MET A 400 7.33 -1.91 -24.57
CA MET A 400 8.20 -1.38 -23.50
C MET A 400 7.49 -0.41 -22.54
N PHE A 401 6.45 0.28 -23.03
CA PHE A 401 5.74 1.32 -22.28
C PHE A 401 4.55 0.79 -21.49
N GLY A 402 4.34 -0.53 -21.47
CA GLY A 402 3.31 -1.15 -20.64
C GLY A 402 1.92 -1.22 -21.29
N GLU A 403 1.02 -1.91 -20.58
CA GLU A 403 -0.33 -2.25 -21.05
C GLU A 403 -1.17 -1.03 -21.42
N SER A 404 -1.00 0.08 -20.69
CA SER A 404 -1.76 1.31 -20.87
C SER A 404 -1.49 2.02 -22.20
N ASN A 405 -0.39 1.70 -22.88
CA ASN A 405 0.02 2.35 -24.13
C ASN A 405 -0.41 1.59 -25.40
N ILE A 406 -1.07 0.44 -25.26
CA ILE A 406 -1.51 -0.41 -26.39
C ILE A 406 -2.82 0.07 -27.03
N GLY A 407 -3.57 0.98 -26.41
CA GLY A 407 -4.84 1.51 -26.94
C GLY A 407 -4.73 2.92 -27.52
N ASP A 408 -5.14 3.08 -28.78
CA ASP A 408 -5.40 4.38 -29.43
C ASP A 408 -6.90 4.71 -29.31
N VAL A 409 -7.28 5.41 -28.24
CA VAL A 409 -8.39 6.40 -28.15
C VAL A 409 -8.40 6.97 -26.73
N GLY A 410 -8.63 8.28 -26.64
CA GLY A 410 -8.77 8.99 -25.38
C GLY A 410 -9.91 8.47 -24.49
N HIS A 411 -9.82 8.88 -23.22
CA HIS A 411 -10.79 8.61 -22.17
C HIS A 411 -10.98 7.14 -21.80
N GLN A 412 -10.35 6.72 -20.70
CA GLN A 412 -11.06 6.19 -19.53
C GLN A 412 -10.04 5.83 -18.45
N GLY A 413 -10.18 6.46 -17.28
CA GLY A 413 -9.65 5.94 -16.03
C GLY A 413 -10.43 4.70 -15.57
N HIS A 414 -10.66 3.73 -16.47
CA HIS A 414 -11.20 2.45 -16.05
C HIS A 414 -10.11 1.67 -15.35
N SER A 415 -10.45 1.28 -14.13
CA SER A 415 -9.68 0.39 -13.25
C SER A 415 -9.09 -0.80 -14.04
N ARG A 416 -7.79 -1.06 -13.86
CA ARG A 416 -7.06 -2.25 -14.37
C ARG A 416 -7.86 -3.54 -14.12
N ALA A 417 -8.62 -3.60 -13.04
CA ALA A 417 -9.51 -4.71 -12.69
C ALA A 417 -10.69 -4.95 -13.66
N ALA A 418 -11.23 -3.90 -14.30
CA ALA A 418 -12.37 -4.01 -15.21
C ALA A 418 -11.97 -4.67 -16.54
N ALA A 419 -10.77 -4.37 -17.04
CA ALA A 419 -10.24 -4.88 -18.30
C ALA A 419 -9.71 -6.33 -18.24
N MET A 420 -9.44 -6.86 -17.04
CA MET A 420 -8.97 -8.24 -16.85
C MET A 420 -10.03 -9.29 -17.24
N ALA A 421 -9.62 -10.42 -17.79
CA ALA A 421 -10.49 -11.60 -17.99
C ALA A 421 -10.66 -12.38 -16.67
N ASP A 422 -11.72 -13.18 -16.53
CA ASP A 422 -11.97 -13.98 -15.32
C ASP A 422 -10.86 -15.01 -15.02
N GLY A 423 -10.13 -15.44 -16.05
CA GLY A 423 -8.97 -16.32 -15.91
C GLY A 423 -7.71 -15.61 -15.40
N ASP A 424 -7.65 -14.28 -15.48
CA ASP A 424 -6.43 -13.51 -15.21
C ASP A 424 -6.02 -13.60 -13.75
N GLU A 425 -4.73 -13.79 -13.50
CA GLU A 425 -4.20 -13.88 -12.16
C GLU A 425 -4.08 -12.50 -11.49
N VAL A 426 -4.60 -12.41 -10.27
CA VAL A 426 -4.64 -11.16 -9.48
C VAL A 426 -3.65 -11.25 -8.34
N CYS A 427 -3.68 -12.36 -7.61
CA CYS A 427 -2.76 -12.62 -6.51
C CYS A 427 -1.79 -13.72 -6.94
N GLY A 428 -0.60 -13.34 -7.38
CA GLY A 428 0.42 -14.30 -7.82
C GLY A 428 0.88 -15.23 -6.70
N CYS A 429 1.08 -14.72 -5.47
CA CYS A 429 1.52 -15.56 -4.35
C CYS A 429 0.51 -16.61 -3.90
N ASN A 430 -0.79 -16.41 -4.16
CA ASN A 430 -1.85 -17.37 -3.82
C ASN A 430 -2.49 -18.04 -5.05
N GLY A 431 -2.03 -17.71 -6.26
CA GLY A 431 -2.63 -18.14 -7.53
C GLY A 431 -4.15 -17.92 -7.54
N VAL A 432 -4.59 -16.69 -7.23
CA VAL A 432 -6.01 -16.32 -7.19
C VAL A 432 -6.33 -15.48 -8.42
N SER A 433 -7.23 -15.97 -9.26
CA SER A 433 -7.70 -15.27 -10.46
C SER A 433 -8.79 -14.23 -10.16
N LYS A 434 -8.99 -13.31 -11.10
CA LYS A 434 -10.10 -12.35 -11.10
C LYS A 434 -11.42 -13.08 -10.90
N GLY A 435 -11.69 -14.12 -11.69
CA GLY A 435 -12.93 -14.89 -11.62
C GLY A 435 -13.14 -15.54 -10.25
N ARG A 436 -12.08 -16.02 -9.59
CA ARG A 436 -12.19 -16.58 -8.22
C ARG A 436 -12.52 -15.51 -7.19
N ILE A 437 -11.91 -14.33 -7.30
CA ILE A 437 -12.21 -13.17 -6.44
C ILE A 437 -13.63 -12.70 -6.70
N CYS A 438 -13.98 -12.48 -7.96
CA CYS A 438 -15.31 -12.04 -8.41
C CYS A 438 -16.41 -13.01 -7.97
N LYS A 439 -16.19 -14.32 -8.19
CA LYS A 439 -17.12 -15.37 -7.78
C LYS A 439 -17.27 -15.42 -6.27
N ALA A 440 -16.18 -15.34 -5.51
CA ALA A 440 -16.25 -15.30 -4.05
C ALA A 440 -17.01 -14.06 -3.56
N ILE A 441 -16.76 -12.89 -4.15
CA ILE A 441 -17.48 -11.64 -3.86
C ILE A 441 -18.98 -11.81 -4.14
N LYS A 442 -19.37 -12.33 -5.31
CA LYS A 442 -20.77 -12.49 -5.71
C LYS A 442 -21.50 -13.56 -4.90
N GLU A 443 -20.92 -14.75 -4.75
CA GLU A 443 -21.58 -15.90 -4.11
C GLU A 443 -21.61 -15.77 -2.58
N LYS A 444 -20.60 -15.15 -1.98
CA LYS A 444 -20.48 -15.02 -0.53
C LYS A 444 -20.83 -13.62 -0.02
N GLY A 445 -21.16 -12.69 -0.92
CA GLY A 445 -21.47 -11.30 -0.57
C GLY A 445 -20.32 -10.63 0.19
N LEU A 446 -19.10 -10.69 -0.36
CA LEU A 446 -17.92 -10.10 0.29
C LEU A 446 -17.81 -8.63 -0.09
N PHE A 447 -17.58 -7.77 0.89
CA PHE A 447 -17.55 -6.32 0.64
C PHE A 447 -16.27 -5.63 1.11
N THR A 448 -15.50 -6.28 1.97
CA THR A 448 -14.24 -5.74 2.51
C THR A 448 -13.02 -6.48 1.99
N LEU A 449 -11.87 -5.79 1.97
CA LEU A 449 -10.59 -6.41 1.64
C LEU A 449 -10.26 -7.55 2.62
N GLU A 450 -10.56 -7.41 3.90
CA GLU A 450 -10.36 -8.46 4.91
C GLU A 450 -11.23 -9.69 4.65
N GLU A 451 -12.48 -9.53 4.22
CA GLU A 451 -13.33 -10.65 3.82
C GLU A 451 -12.79 -11.33 2.55
N VAL A 452 -12.34 -10.55 1.56
CA VAL A 452 -11.70 -11.13 0.37
C VAL A 452 -10.41 -11.86 0.75
N ARG A 453 -9.59 -11.32 1.65
CA ARG A 453 -8.41 -12.00 2.22
C ARG A 453 -8.80 -13.29 2.93
N LYS A 454 -9.80 -13.26 3.81
CA LYS A 454 -10.28 -14.41 4.56
C LYS A 454 -10.80 -15.51 3.64
N HIS A 455 -11.58 -15.17 2.62
CA HIS A 455 -12.31 -16.13 1.79
C HIS A 455 -11.58 -16.55 0.50
N THR A 456 -10.69 -15.72 -0.03
CA THR A 456 -9.94 -16.01 -1.28
C THR A 456 -8.45 -16.19 -1.04
N LYS A 457 -7.92 -15.73 0.11
CA LYS A 457 -6.49 -15.59 0.43
C LYS A 457 -5.74 -14.60 -0.48
N ALA A 458 -6.40 -13.93 -1.42
CA ALA A 458 -5.79 -12.84 -2.18
C ALA A 458 -5.40 -11.70 -1.22
N SER A 459 -4.24 -11.06 -1.46
CA SER A 459 -3.66 -10.01 -0.60
C SER A 459 -3.14 -10.48 0.79
N ALA A 460 -3.47 -11.70 1.23
CA ALA A 460 -3.15 -12.18 2.58
C ALA A 460 -1.69 -12.65 2.82
N SER A 461 -0.90 -12.90 1.77
CA SER A 461 0.46 -13.46 1.94
C SER A 461 1.62 -12.47 1.71
N CYS A 462 1.61 -11.71 0.62
CA CYS A 462 2.70 -10.77 0.31
C CYS A 462 2.23 -9.31 0.14
N GLY A 463 0.92 -9.06 0.25
CA GLY A 463 0.34 -7.71 0.14
C GLY A 463 0.40 -7.03 -1.24
N SER A 464 1.22 -7.50 -2.19
CA SER A 464 1.47 -6.77 -3.46
C SER A 464 0.24 -6.59 -4.35
N CYS A 465 -0.70 -7.53 -4.32
CA CYS A 465 -1.94 -7.43 -5.09
C CYS A 465 -3.06 -6.65 -4.36
N THR A 466 -2.80 -6.07 -3.19
CA THR A 466 -3.83 -5.41 -2.37
C THR A 466 -4.62 -4.38 -3.16
N GLY A 467 -3.94 -3.44 -3.83
CA GLY A 467 -4.62 -2.43 -4.62
C GLY A 467 -5.45 -3.00 -5.78
N LEU A 468 -5.03 -4.11 -6.40
CA LEU A 468 -5.78 -4.76 -7.47
C LEU A 468 -6.97 -5.58 -6.94
N VAL A 469 -6.83 -6.19 -5.76
CA VAL A 469 -7.91 -6.88 -5.05
C VAL A 469 -8.97 -5.88 -4.59
N GLU A 470 -8.57 -4.72 -4.08
CA GLU A 470 -9.48 -3.61 -3.76
C GLU A 470 -10.21 -3.13 -5.00
N GLN A 471 -9.51 -2.96 -6.12
CA GLN A 471 -10.12 -2.59 -7.40
C GLN A 471 -11.12 -3.64 -7.92
N LEU A 472 -10.83 -4.93 -7.78
CA LEU A 472 -11.75 -6.01 -8.16
C LEU A 472 -12.93 -6.15 -7.24
N LEU A 473 -12.73 -5.91 -5.95
CA LEU A 473 -13.78 -5.82 -4.97
C LEU A 473 -14.75 -4.70 -5.32
N MET A 474 -14.23 -3.51 -5.63
CA MET A 474 -14.99 -2.37 -6.13
C MET A 474 -15.70 -2.66 -7.46
N PHE A 475 -15.03 -3.35 -8.40
CA PHE A 475 -15.60 -3.68 -9.70
C PHE A 475 -16.71 -4.73 -9.62
N THR A 476 -16.52 -5.77 -8.81
CA THR A 476 -17.41 -6.94 -8.78
C THR A 476 -18.61 -6.73 -7.87
N ALA A 477 -18.40 -6.12 -6.71
CA ALA A 477 -19.50 -5.76 -5.82
C ALA A 477 -20.32 -4.56 -6.35
N GLY A 478 -19.83 -3.88 -7.40
CA GLY A 478 -20.44 -2.65 -7.92
C GLY A 478 -20.30 -1.49 -6.92
N GLY A 479 -21.12 -0.45 -7.11
CA GLY A 479 -21.20 0.71 -6.20
C GLY A 479 -21.52 0.37 -4.73
N ASP A 480 -21.86 -0.90 -4.45
CA ASP A 480 -22.03 -1.50 -3.12
C ASP A 480 -20.71 -2.03 -2.53
N TYR A 481 -19.54 -1.47 -2.89
CA TYR A 481 -18.31 -1.62 -2.11
C TYR A 481 -18.55 -1.13 -0.67
N SER A 482 -18.92 -2.04 0.24
CA SER A 482 -18.89 -1.74 1.68
C SER A 482 -17.44 -1.85 2.14
N ALA A 483 -16.73 -0.72 2.13
CA ALA A 483 -15.95 -0.41 3.32
C ALA A 483 -16.87 -0.73 4.51
N ALA A 484 -16.47 -1.67 5.37
CA ALA A 484 -17.28 -2.21 6.46
C ALA A 484 -18.18 -1.14 7.13
N PRO A 485 -19.30 -1.51 7.77
CA PRO A 485 -20.57 -2.09 7.31
C PRO A 485 -21.42 -1.06 6.51
N LYS A 486 -22.66 -1.41 6.10
CA LYS A 486 -23.64 -0.50 5.42
C LYS A 486 -23.86 0.85 6.11
N GLN A 487 -23.52 0.95 7.40
CA GLN A 487 -23.31 2.21 8.10
C GLN A 487 -22.02 2.10 8.90
N LYS A 488 -20.92 2.56 8.32
CA LYS A 488 -19.66 2.72 9.06
C LYS A 488 -19.84 3.84 10.08
N ALA A 489 -19.78 3.48 11.35
CA ALA A 489 -19.73 4.45 12.43
C ALA A 489 -18.63 5.49 12.16
N MET A 490 -18.94 6.78 12.35
CA MET A 490 -17.97 7.86 12.09
C MET A 490 -16.68 7.71 12.93
N CYS A 491 -16.81 7.20 14.15
CA CYS A 491 -15.74 6.86 15.07
C CYS A 491 -16.26 5.94 16.19
N SER A 492 -15.39 5.52 17.11
CA SER A 492 -15.77 4.68 18.26
C SER A 492 -16.75 5.33 19.26
N CYS A 493 -17.01 6.64 19.15
CA CYS A 493 -17.94 7.33 20.05
C CYS A 493 -19.42 7.17 19.67
N THR A 494 -19.74 6.52 18.54
CA THR A 494 -21.10 6.28 18.07
C THR A 494 -21.18 4.99 17.27
N ASP A 495 -22.38 4.50 17.01
CA ASP A 495 -22.62 3.48 15.98
C ASP A 495 -23.18 4.09 14.69
N MET A 496 -23.42 5.41 14.67
CA MET A 496 -24.01 6.15 13.55
C MET A 496 -23.00 6.54 12.47
N SER A 497 -23.44 6.48 11.20
CA SER A 497 -22.66 6.93 10.05
C SER A 497 -22.72 8.46 9.86
N HIS A 498 -21.90 8.97 8.94
CA HIS A 498 -21.97 10.38 8.53
C HIS A 498 -23.36 10.76 7.99
N GLN A 499 -24.03 9.83 7.31
CA GLN A 499 -25.36 10.07 6.75
C GLN A 499 -26.41 10.14 7.86
N ASP A 500 -26.43 9.18 8.79
CA ASP A 500 -27.39 9.14 9.91
C ASP A 500 -27.35 10.43 10.74
N VAL A 501 -26.14 10.93 11.00
CA VAL A 501 -25.98 12.17 11.78
C VAL A 501 -26.46 13.38 11.01
N ARG A 502 -26.16 13.50 9.71
CA ARG A 502 -26.68 14.61 8.89
C ARG A 502 -28.22 14.56 8.82
N ASP A 503 -28.79 13.38 8.61
CA ASP A 503 -30.24 13.20 8.53
C ASP A 503 -30.92 13.56 9.85
N ALA A 504 -30.33 13.18 10.99
CA ALA A 504 -30.84 13.55 12.32
C ALA A 504 -30.75 15.06 12.58
N ILE A 505 -29.63 15.71 12.20
CA ILE A 505 -29.48 17.17 12.34
C ILE A 505 -30.62 17.92 11.63
N PHE A 506 -31.01 17.46 10.44
CA PHE A 506 -32.11 18.04 9.68
C PHE A 506 -33.48 17.66 10.26
N LYS A 507 -33.72 16.37 10.48
CA LYS A 507 -35.01 15.83 10.93
C LYS A 507 -35.42 16.39 12.29
N ASP A 508 -34.49 16.47 13.23
CA ASP A 508 -34.75 16.87 14.62
C ASP A 508 -34.37 18.36 14.87
N ARG A 509 -33.98 19.09 13.82
CA ARG A 509 -33.58 20.51 13.85
C ARG A 509 -32.55 20.83 14.95
N ILE A 510 -31.47 20.05 14.98
CA ILE A 510 -30.43 20.15 16.00
C ILE A 510 -29.47 21.30 15.66
N THR A 511 -29.21 22.21 16.61
CA THR A 511 -28.40 23.43 16.39
C THR A 511 -27.15 23.54 17.27
N SER A 512 -26.86 22.58 18.15
CA SER A 512 -25.65 22.61 18.99
C SER A 512 -25.02 21.23 19.18
N LEU A 513 -23.71 21.17 19.45
CA LEU A 513 -23.01 19.91 19.74
C LEU A 513 -23.60 19.19 20.96
N GLU A 514 -23.96 19.94 22.01
CA GLU A 514 -24.54 19.39 23.24
C GLU A 514 -25.87 18.68 22.96
N SER A 515 -26.78 19.36 22.23
CA SER A 515 -28.06 18.77 21.84
C SER A 515 -27.87 17.57 20.91
N LEU A 516 -26.88 17.59 20.01
CA LEU A 516 -26.57 16.47 19.13
C LEU A 516 -26.06 15.25 19.90
N TYR A 517 -25.16 15.44 20.86
CA TYR A 517 -24.66 14.36 21.70
C TYR A 517 -25.75 13.72 22.54
N GLN A 518 -26.67 14.52 23.08
CA GLN A 518 -27.83 14.04 23.84
C GLN A 518 -28.82 13.30 22.93
N ALA A 519 -29.24 13.91 21.83
CA ALA A 519 -30.24 13.35 20.91
C ALA A 519 -29.79 12.01 20.32
N LEU A 520 -28.50 11.86 20.00
CA LEU A 520 -27.94 10.67 19.38
C LEU A 520 -27.25 9.71 20.35
N SER A 521 -27.42 9.92 21.66
CA SER A 521 -26.85 9.06 22.72
C SER A 521 -25.36 8.79 22.53
N TRP A 522 -24.58 9.86 22.31
CA TRP A 522 -23.15 9.75 22.01
C TRP A 522 -22.39 9.14 23.19
N LYS A 523 -21.53 8.14 22.93
CA LYS A 523 -20.83 7.38 23.98
C LYS A 523 -19.80 8.21 24.75
N SER A 524 -19.27 9.28 24.13
CA SER A 524 -18.33 10.22 24.76
C SER A 524 -19.02 11.57 24.99
N PRO A 525 -18.99 12.15 26.20
CA PRO A 525 -19.71 13.39 26.50
C PRO A 525 -19.20 14.61 25.71
N ASN A 526 -17.98 14.58 25.18
CA ASN A 526 -17.37 15.68 24.41
C ASN A 526 -16.95 15.27 22.99
N GLY A 527 -17.31 14.07 22.55
CA GLY A 527 -16.78 13.47 21.32
C GLY A 527 -15.26 13.21 21.38
N CYS A 528 -14.66 12.91 20.23
CA CYS A 528 -13.22 12.73 20.06
C CYS A 528 -12.68 13.63 18.94
N ALA A 529 -11.36 13.59 18.69
CA ALA A 529 -10.70 14.35 17.64
C ALA A 529 -11.20 14.03 16.21
N THR A 530 -11.93 12.91 16.02
CA THR A 530 -12.53 12.52 14.75
C THR A 530 -13.93 13.10 14.57
N CYS A 531 -14.82 12.89 15.55
CA CYS A 531 -16.22 13.28 15.39
C CYS A 531 -16.47 14.75 15.72
N ARG A 532 -15.87 15.32 16.78
CA ARG A 532 -16.20 16.68 17.22
C ARG A 532 -16.03 17.74 16.10
N PRO A 533 -14.94 17.74 15.29
CA PRO A 533 -14.82 18.65 14.16
C PRO A 533 -15.89 18.40 13.08
N ALA A 534 -16.17 17.13 12.77
CA ALA A 534 -17.16 16.75 11.76
C ALA A 534 -18.59 17.16 12.16
N LEU A 535 -18.96 16.90 13.42
CA LEU A 535 -20.26 17.27 13.99
C LEU A 535 -20.45 18.78 13.97
N ASN A 536 -19.43 19.54 14.41
CA ASN A 536 -19.50 21.01 14.38
C ASN A 536 -19.69 21.51 12.94
N TYR A 537 -18.93 20.96 11.99
CA TYR A 537 -19.08 21.28 10.57
C TYR A 537 -20.49 20.95 10.03
N TYR A 538 -21.05 19.80 10.37
CA TYR A 538 -22.39 19.41 9.93
C TYR A 538 -23.49 20.32 10.48
N LEU A 539 -23.37 20.79 11.71
CA LEU A 539 -24.29 21.77 12.28
C LEU A 539 -24.21 23.11 11.54
N ILE A 540 -23.02 23.72 11.44
CA ILE A 540 -22.86 25.05 10.83
C ILE A 540 -23.10 25.06 9.31
N SER A 541 -22.92 23.92 8.63
CA SER A 541 -23.22 23.80 7.20
C SER A 541 -24.71 23.56 6.92
N SER A 542 -25.45 22.98 7.88
CA SER A 542 -26.88 22.70 7.75
C SER A 542 -27.75 23.89 8.19
N TRP A 543 -27.34 24.57 9.26
CA TRP A 543 -28.09 25.68 9.87
C TRP A 543 -27.21 26.94 10.00
N PRO A 544 -26.82 27.57 8.88
CA PRO A 544 -26.01 28.79 8.93
C PRO A 544 -26.74 29.89 9.72
N LYS A 545 -25.99 30.64 10.55
CA LYS A 545 -26.50 31.69 11.47
C LYS A 545 -27.40 31.21 12.62
N GLU A 546 -27.90 29.97 12.59
CA GLU A 546 -28.72 29.36 13.65
C GLU A 546 -27.93 28.37 14.53
N ALA A 547 -27.01 27.59 13.94
CA ALA A 547 -26.16 26.67 14.68
C ALA A 547 -25.16 27.40 15.56
N ARG A 548 -24.96 26.91 16.79
CA ARG A 548 -23.93 27.38 17.69
C ARG A 548 -22.59 26.75 17.31
N ASP A 549 -21.70 27.55 16.72
CA ASP A 549 -20.33 27.14 16.38
C ASP A 549 -19.49 26.87 17.64
N ASP A 550 -18.61 25.88 17.56
CA ASP A 550 -17.55 25.57 18.53
C ASP A 550 -16.16 25.76 17.89
N PRO A 551 -15.52 26.92 18.02
CA PRO A 551 -14.17 27.18 17.52
C PRO A 551 -13.12 26.17 17.98
N GLN A 552 -13.28 25.63 19.19
CA GLN A 552 -12.35 24.66 19.77
C GLN A 552 -12.47 23.27 19.12
N ALA A 553 -13.56 22.98 18.42
CA ALA A 553 -13.72 21.74 17.67
C ALA A 553 -12.79 21.64 16.45
N ARG A 554 -12.26 22.77 15.95
CA ARG A 554 -11.35 22.81 14.80
C ARG A 554 -9.94 22.41 15.21
N PHE A 555 -9.20 21.76 14.31
CA PHE A 555 -7.77 21.49 14.52
C PHE A 555 -6.99 22.80 14.72
N ILE A 556 -5.89 22.74 15.49
CA ILE A 556 -5.08 23.91 15.83
C ILE A 556 -4.69 24.72 14.59
N ASN A 557 -4.25 24.06 13.52
CA ASN A 557 -3.83 24.75 12.29
C ASN A 557 -4.98 25.52 11.60
N GLU A 558 -6.23 25.13 11.86
CA GLU A 558 -7.41 25.78 11.29
C GLU A 558 -7.84 26.98 12.12
N ARG A 559 -7.91 26.84 13.44
CA ARG A 559 -8.34 27.92 14.36
C ARG A 559 -7.24 28.93 14.71
N SER A 560 -5.98 28.57 14.50
CA SER A 560 -4.84 29.50 14.54
C SER A 560 -4.58 30.14 13.19
N HIS A 561 -5.26 29.70 12.12
CA HIS A 561 -5.08 30.18 10.74
C HIS A 561 -3.61 30.17 10.28
N ALA A 562 -2.82 29.28 10.86
CA ALA A 562 -1.37 29.16 10.71
C ALA A 562 -0.98 27.69 10.91
N ASN A 563 0.12 27.22 10.33
CA ASN A 563 0.50 25.80 10.42
C ASN A 563 1.72 25.57 11.28
N ILE A 564 1.60 24.63 12.22
CA ILE A 564 2.74 24.15 13.00
C ILE A 564 3.77 23.47 12.07
N GLN A 565 5.01 23.93 12.15
CA GLN A 565 6.17 23.44 11.43
C GLN A 565 6.91 22.37 12.24
N LYS A 566 7.91 21.72 11.63
CA LYS A 566 8.66 20.62 12.25
C LYS A 566 9.36 21.00 13.56
N ASP A 567 9.77 22.25 13.69
CA ASP A 567 10.44 22.81 14.87
C ASP A 567 9.44 23.39 15.91
N GLY A 568 8.13 23.20 15.70
CA GLY A 568 7.09 23.74 16.57
C GLY A 568 6.73 25.20 16.31
N SER A 569 7.43 25.90 15.41
CA SER A 569 7.06 27.24 14.95
C SER A 569 5.82 27.22 14.06
N TYR A 570 5.30 28.38 13.67
CA TYR A 570 4.15 28.54 12.81
C TYR A 570 4.51 29.11 11.44
N SER A 571 3.60 28.91 10.47
CA SER A 571 3.66 29.61 9.20
C SER A 571 2.43 30.48 8.94
N VAL A 572 2.68 31.67 8.40
CA VAL A 572 1.68 32.70 8.12
C VAL A 572 1.63 32.96 6.62
N ILE A 573 0.44 32.83 6.03
CA ILE A 573 0.19 33.05 4.60
C ILE A 573 -0.91 34.11 4.45
N PRO A 574 -0.57 35.40 4.21
CA PRO A 574 -1.57 36.42 3.92
C PRO A 574 -2.29 36.14 2.60
N ARG A 575 -3.53 36.61 2.50
CA ARG A 575 -4.33 36.48 1.28
C ARG A 575 -3.94 37.52 0.25
N MET A 576 -3.59 37.04 -0.94
CA MET A 576 -3.33 37.83 -2.14
C MET A 576 -4.42 37.48 -3.17
N TRP A 577 -5.35 38.40 -3.42
CA TRP A 577 -6.55 38.13 -4.21
C TRP A 577 -6.20 37.85 -5.66
N GLY A 578 -6.52 36.65 -6.15
CA GLY A 578 -6.13 36.20 -7.48
C GLY A 578 -4.61 36.16 -7.72
N GLY A 579 -3.80 36.13 -6.65
CA GLY A 579 -2.34 36.15 -6.72
C GLY A 579 -1.71 37.54 -6.86
N GLU A 580 -2.50 38.62 -6.78
CA GLU A 580 -2.00 39.99 -6.85
C GLU A 580 -1.65 40.60 -5.48
N THR A 581 -0.72 41.54 -5.49
CA THR A 581 -0.35 42.36 -4.33
C THR A 581 0.16 43.73 -4.75
N THR A 582 0.24 44.65 -3.80
CA THR A 582 0.79 46.01 -4.01
C THR A 582 2.18 46.18 -3.39
N ALA A 583 2.88 47.25 -3.76
CA ALA A 583 4.16 47.59 -3.14
C ALA A 583 4.02 47.82 -1.62
N ASP A 584 2.92 48.40 -1.16
CA ASP A 584 2.68 48.67 0.26
C ASP A 584 2.41 47.39 1.06
N GLU A 585 1.68 46.43 0.48
CA GLU A 585 1.52 45.09 1.05
C GLU A 585 2.85 44.33 1.13
N LEU A 586 3.65 44.37 0.07
CA LEU A 586 4.99 43.77 0.06
C LEU A 586 5.91 44.40 1.11
N ARG A 587 5.87 45.74 1.28
CA ARG A 587 6.62 46.44 2.34
C ARG A 587 6.19 45.97 3.72
N ARG A 588 4.88 45.91 4.01
CA ARG A 588 4.38 45.41 5.30
C ARG A 588 4.83 43.97 5.59
N ILE A 589 4.83 43.10 4.58
CA ILE A 589 5.34 41.74 4.71
C ILE A 589 6.84 41.76 5.04
N ALA A 590 7.63 42.55 4.33
CA ALA A 590 9.07 42.69 4.58
C ALA A 590 9.37 43.26 5.97
N ASP A 591 8.67 44.31 6.39
CA ASP A 591 8.80 44.94 7.70
C ASP A 591 8.49 43.93 8.83
N ALA A 592 7.45 43.11 8.66
CA ALA A 592 7.12 42.05 9.61
C ALA A 592 8.22 40.98 9.66
N VAL A 593 8.75 40.54 8.52
CA VAL A 593 9.86 39.58 8.47
C VAL A 593 11.08 40.09 9.23
N ASP A 594 11.46 41.35 9.01
CA ASP A 594 12.60 41.97 9.67
C ASP A 594 12.38 42.20 11.18
N LYS A 595 11.18 42.64 11.57
CA LYS A 595 10.81 42.90 12.96
C LYS A 595 10.79 41.62 13.80
N TYR A 596 10.18 40.56 13.29
CA TYR A 596 10.02 39.29 14.01
C TYR A 596 11.14 38.27 13.75
N LYS A 597 12.12 38.62 12.90
CA LYS A 597 13.24 37.76 12.51
C LYS A 597 12.76 36.43 11.92
N ILE A 598 11.78 36.50 11.03
CA ILE A 598 11.21 35.31 10.37
C ILE A 598 12.27 34.73 9.40
N PRO A 599 12.72 33.49 9.59
CA PRO A 599 13.90 32.97 8.91
C PRO A 599 13.69 32.64 7.43
N THR A 600 12.46 32.45 6.97
CA THR A 600 12.21 32.02 5.59
C THR A 600 10.93 32.62 5.01
N VAL A 601 11.07 33.17 3.80
CA VAL A 601 9.97 33.71 2.98
C VAL A 601 9.89 32.90 1.68
N LYS A 602 8.77 32.25 1.42
CA LYS A 602 8.62 31.31 0.30
C LYS A 602 7.40 31.64 -0.57
N VAL A 603 7.56 31.62 -1.89
CA VAL A 603 6.42 31.70 -2.82
C VAL A 603 5.79 30.31 -2.96
N THR A 604 4.48 30.23 -2.75
CA THR A 604 3.71 28.98 -2.81
C THR A 604 3.15 28.74 -4.21
N GLY A 605 2.84 27.48 -4.53
CA GLY A 605 2.18 27.10 -5.79
C GLY A 605 0.76 27.65 -5.95
N GLY A 606 0.19 28.29 -4.92
CA GLY A 606 -1.10 29.00 -4.97
C GLY A 606 -0.96 30.50 -5.20
N GLN A 607 0.19 30.98 -5.67
CA GLN A 607 0.53 32.39 -5.92
C GLN A 607 0.43 33.25 -4.65
N ARG A 608 1.04 32.78 -3.56
CA ARG A 608 1.08 33.51 -2.28
C ARG A 608 2.43 33.45 -1.61
N ILE A 609 2.69 34.37 -0.70
CA ILE A 609 3.89 34.41 0.15
C ILE A 609 3.62 33.65 1.46
N ASP A 610 4.56 32.79 1.84
CA ASP A 610 4.55 31.98 3.07
C ASP A 610 5.72 32.37 3.97
N LEU A 611 5.38 32.80 5.18
CA LEU A 611 6.31 33.25 6.21
C LEU A 611 6.51 32.10 7.20
N LEU A 612 7.66 31.44 7.13
CA LEU A 612 7.97 30.20 7.85
C LEU A 612 8.90 30.49 9.03
N GLY A 613 8.56 29.99 10.22
CA GLY A 613 9.37 30.18 11.43
C GLY A 613 8.83 31.21 12.42
N VAL A 614 7.54 31.54 12.35
CA VAL A 614 6.90 32.49 13.26
C VAL A 614 6.73 31.85 14.63
N ARG A 615 7.25 32.46 15.70
CA ARG A 615 7.05 31.95 17.06
C ARG A 615 5.59 32.06 17.48
N LYS A 616 5.16 31.17 18.37
CA LYS A 616 3.75 31.04 18.79
C LYS A 616 3.23 32.34 19.40
N GLU A 617 4.02 32.94 20.27
CA GLU A 617 3.76 34.19 20.99
C GLU A 617 3.74 35.43 20.07
N ASP A 618 4.44 35.37 18.94
CA ASP A 618 4.49 36.48 17.97
C ASP A 618 3.34 36.45 16.96
N LEU A 619 2.60 35.33 16.86
CA LEU A 619 1.66 35.07 15.77
C LEU A 619 0.59 36.16 15.63
N VAL A 620 0.00 36.59 16.75
CA VAL A 620 -1.04 37.64 16.78
C VAL A 620 -0.47 38.98 16.29
N HIS A 621 0.75 39.31 16.71
CA HIS A 621 1.41 40.56 16.35
C HIS A 621 1.85 40.57 14.88
N VAL A 622 2.33 39.44 14.36
CA VAL A 622 2.65 39.26 12.93
C VAL A 622 1.41 39.51 12.07
N TRP A 623 0.26 38.92 12.41
CA TRP A 623 -0.98 39.16 11.66
C TRP A 623 -1.42 40.62 11.70
N ARG A 624 -1.30 41.28 12.86
CA ARG A 624 -1.65 42.71 13.03
C ARG A 624 -0.75 43.62 12.18
N ASP A 625 0.55 43.36 12.15
CA ASP A 625 1.52 44.18 11.41
C ASP A 625 1.43 43.97 9.89
N ILE A 626 1.20 42.72 9.45
CA ILE A 626 0.94 42.44 8.03
C ILE A 626 -0.35 43.14 7.59
N GLY A 627 -1.40 43.12 8.41
CA GLY A 627 -2.65 43.83 8.14
C GLY A 627 -3.33 43.39 6.85
N MET A 628 -3.23 42.10 6.50
CA MET A 628 -3.87 41.49 5.33
C MET A 628 -4.79 40.35 5.78
N PRO A 629 -5.88 40.05 5.05
CA PRO A 629 -6.78 38.95 5.39
C PRO A 629 -6.07 37.59 5.44
N SER A 630 -6.62 36.64 6.21
CA SER A 630 -6.03 35.30 6.27
C SER A 630 -6.13 34.56 4.95
N GLY A 631 -5.04 33.93 4.53
CA GLY A 631 -5.06 33.02 3.40
C GLY A 631 -5.85 31.73 3.65
N HIS A 632 -6.23 31.41 4.89
CA HIS A 632 -6.85 30.13 5.26
C HIS A 632 -6.09 28.90 4.74
N ALA A 633 -4.77 29.02 4.60
CA ALA A 633 -3.93 28.05 3.88
C ALA A 633 -3.94 26.64 4.49
N TYR A 634 -4.48 26.49 5.70
CA TYR A 634 -4.55 25.23 6.44
C TYR A 634 -5.96 24.84 6.91
N ALA A 635 -6.95 25.72 6.74
CA ALA A 635 -8.36 25.42 7.01
C ALA A 635 -8.93 24.38 6.04
N LYS A 636 -10.00 23.68 6.46
CA LYS A 636 -10.94 23.01 5.54
C LYS A 636 -11.89 24.05 4.94
N ALA A 637 -11.34 24.85 4.03
CA ALA A 637 -11.99 25.99 3.39
C ALA A 637 -11.38 26.24 2.00
N LEU A 638 -11.83 27.30 1.30
CA LEU A 638 -11.18 27.79 0.10
C LEU A 638 -9.77 28.34 0.41
N ARG A 639 -8.75 27.63 -0.05
CA ARG A 639 -7.34 27.96 0.23
C ARG A 639 -6.72 28.91 -0.78
N THR A 640 -7.07 28.81 -2.06
CA THR A 640 -6.48 29.64 -3.12
C THR A 640 -7.34 29.58 -4.37
N VAL A 641 -7.33 30.67 -5.12
CA VAL A 641 -7.76 30.74 -6.52
C VAL A 641 -6.53 31.13 -7.34
N LYS A 642 -5.89 30.15 -7.98
CA LYS A 642 -4.70 30.38 -8.82
C LYS A 642 -5.14 30.94 -10.17
N THR A 643 -4.52 32.02 -10.63
CA THR A 643 -4.86 32.65 -11.91
C THR A 643 -3.67 32.61 -12.87
N CYS A 644 -3.89 32.81 -14.16
CA CYS A 644 -2.87 33.37 -15.02
C CYS A 644 -3.16 34.85 -15.26
N VAL A 645 -2.23 35.56 -15.89
CA VAL A 645 -2.34 37.02 -16.11
C VAL A 645 -3.44 37.45 -17.09
N GLY A 646 -4.19 36.50 -17.67
CA GLY A 646 -5.40 36.78 -18.45
C GLY A 646 -5.21 37.59 -19.72
N SER A 647 -6.31 38.06 -20.31
CA SER A 647 -6.35 38.93 -21.49
C SER A 647 -5.80 40.32 -21.24
N GLU A 648 -5.67 40.76 -19.99
CA GLU A 648 -5.07 42.06 -19.65
C GLU A 648 -3.59 42.13 -20.04
N TRP A 649 -2.84 41.02 -19.91
CA TRP A 649 -1.39 41.00 -20.11
C TRP A 649 -0.90 39.94 -21.09
N CYS A 650 -1.55 38.76 -21.14
CA CYS A 650 -1.09 37.67 -21.97
C CYS A 650 -1.58 37.86 -23.42
N ARG A 651 -0.64 37.80 -24.38
CA ARG A 651 -0.96 37.81 -25.82
C ARG A 651 -1.99 36.75 -26.24
N MET A 652 -2.06 35.63 -25.51
CA MET A 652 -2.96 34.50 -25.81
C MET A 652 -4.20 34.49 -24.91
N GLY A 653 -4.36 35.45 -23.99
CA GLY A 653 -5.51 35.50 -23.10
C GLY A 653 -6.77 35.87 -23.86
N THR A 654 -7.79 35.01 -23.78
CA THR A 654 -9.11 35.23 -24.38
C THR A 654 -10.08 35.88 -23.40
N GLN A 655 -9.90 35.63 -22.11
CA GLN A 655 -10.71 36.18 -21.03
C GLN A 655 -9.83 36.74 -19.89
N ASP A 656 -10.40 37.65 -19.11
CA ASP A 656 -9.75 38.19 -17.91
C ASP A 656 -9.84 37.20 -16.74
N SER A 657 -8.87 36.29 -16.69
CA SER A 657 -8.78 35.31 -15.61
C SER A 657 -8.41 35.91 -14.26
N THR A 658 -7.75 37.07 -14.24
CA THR A 658 -7.27 37.67 -13.00
C THR A 658 -8.45 38.25 -12.24
N GLN A 659 -9.27 39.06 -12.90
CA GLN A 659 -10.50 39.59 -12.31
C GLN A 659 -11.47 38.47 -11.94
N MET A 660 -11.66 37.48 -12.82
CA MET A 660 -12.54 36.35 -12.50
C MET A 660 -12.05 35.54 -11.29
N GLY A 661 -10.73 35.36 -11.15
CA GLY A 661 -10.14 34.75 -9.98
C GLY A 661 -10.39 35.54 -8.69
N LYS A 662 -10.26 36.87 -8.74
CA LYS A 662 -10.59 37.77 -7.61
C LYS A 662 -12.06 37.66 -7.23
N ASP A 663 -12.96 37.66 -8.20
CA ASP A 663 -14.41 37.59 -7.96
C ASP A 663 -14.78 36.26 -7.29
N LEU A 664 -14.30 35.12 -7.81
CA LEU A 664 -14.50 33.80 -7.21
C LEU A 664 -13.93 33.71 -5.79
N GLU A 665 -12.73 34.26 -5.59
CA GLU A 665 -12.11 34.25 -4.27
C GLU A 665 -12.90 35.11 -3.28
N ARG A 666 -13.29 36.33 -3.64
CA ARG A 666 -14.10 37.23 -2.80
C ARG A 666 -15.48 36.67 -2.49
N ALA A 667 -16.07 35.94 -3.43
CA ALA A 667 -17.36 35.32 -3.25
C ALA A 667 -17.33 34.15 -2.24
N MET A 668 -16.18 33.48 -2.03
CA MET A 668 -16.12 32.19 -1.32
C MET A 668 -15.00 32.07 -0.28
N TRP A 669 -14.19 33.11 -0.03
CA TRP A 669 -13.03 33.01 0.87
C TRP A 669 -13.36 32.67 2.32
N ARG A 670 -14.60 32.93 2.75
CA ARG A 670 -15.13 32.65 4.10
C ARG A 670 -15.74 31.25 4.22
N MET A 671 -15.78 30.49 3.12
CA MET A 671 -16.49 29.22 3.07
C MET A 671 -15.71 28.10 3.75
N TYR A 672 -16.25 27.59 4.86
CA TYR A 672 -15.90 26.27 5.38
C TYR A 672 -16.50 25.17 4.50
N ALA A 673 -15.68 24.16 4.22
CA ALA A 673 -15.99 23.03 3.35
C ALA A 673 -15.61 21.72 4.05
N PRO A 674 -16.09 20.56 3.57
CA PRO A 674 -15.77 19.28 4.19
C PRO A 674 -14.26 19.01 4.22
N HIS A 675 -13.53 19.47 3.21
CA HIS A 675 -12.07 19.46 3.17
C HIS A 675 -11.52 20.75 2.53
N LYS A 676 -10.18 20.92 2.48
CA LYS A 676 -9.52 21.97 1.70
C LYS A 676 -9.93 21.95 0.22
N VAL A 677 -10.23 23.13 -0.32
CA VAL A 677 -10.65 23.34 -1.71
C VAL A 677 -9.71 24.35 -2.37
N LYS A 678 -9.37 24.12 -3.63
CA LYS A 678 -8.58 25.04 -4.45
C LYS A 678 -9.30 25.27 -5.77
N PHE A 679 -9.32 26.51 -6.23
CA PHE A 679 -9.77 26.84 -7.58
C PHE A 679 -8.59 27.28 -8.44
N ALA A 680 -8.80 27.28 -9.75
CA ALA A 680 -7.96 28.04 -10.65
C ALA A 680 -8.73 28.58 -11.85
N VAL A 681 -8.25 29.70 -12.37
CA VAL A 681 -8.81 30.39 -13.53
C VAL A 681 -7.70 30.63 -14.54
N SER A 682 -7.80 30.00 -15.70
CA SER A 682 -6.91 30.22 -16.84
C SER A 682 -7.63 31.06 -17.87
N GLY A 683 -7.03 32.15 -18.35
CA GLY A 683 -7.66 33.04 -19.33
C GLY A 683 -7.71 32.51 -20.76
N CYS A 684 -7.17 31.32 -21.04
CA CYS A 684 -7.21 30.66 -22.34
C CYS A 684 -7.00 29.13 -22.21
N PRO A 685 -7.23 28.33 -23.28
CA PRO A 685 -7.06 26.87 -23.26
C PRO A 685 -5.64 26.36 -22.97
N ARG A 686 -4.61 27.22 -23.03
CA ARG A 686 -3.23 26.84 -22.65
C ARG A 686 -3.08 26.53 -21.17
N ASN A 687 -4.06 26.90 -20.36
CA ASN A 687 -4.24 26.43 -18.99
C ASN A 687 -3.06 26.68 -18.03
N CYS A 688 -2.41 27.85 -18.09
CA CYS A 688 -1.25 28.17 -17.24
C CYS A 688 -1.55 28.13 -15.72
N ALA A 689 -2.81 28.26 -15.31
CA ALA A 689 -3.22 28.16 -13.90
C ALA A 689 -3.46 26.71 -13.42
N GLU A 690 -3.29 25.71 -14.29
CA GLU A 690 -3.53 24.29 -14.01
C GLU A 690 -4.97 23.99 -13.55
N ALA A 691 -5.96 24.64 -14.18
CA ALA A 691 -7.39 24.51 -13.85
C ALA A 691 -7.88 23.05 -13.89
N GLY A 692 -7.40 22.25 -14.83
CA GLY A 692 -7.74 20.84 -14.98
C GLY A 692 -7.33 19.90 -13.83
N ILE A 693 -6.69 20.37 -12.76
CA ILE A 693 -6.35 19.55 -11.57
C ILE A 693 -6.80 20.17 -10.25
N LYS A 694 -7.67 21.19 -10.32
CA LYS A 694 -8.22 21.85 -9.12
C LYS A 694 -9.63 21.33 -8.81
N ASP A 695 -10.09 21.55 -7.58
CA ASP A 695 -11.43 21.14 -7.16
C ASP A 695 -12.51 21.79 -8.03
N VAL A 696 -12.29 23.06 -8.44
CA VAL A 696 -12.99 23.72 -9.55
C VAL A 696 -11.97 24.43 -10.44
N GLY A 697 -12.03 24.17 -11.73
CA GLY A 697 -11.20 24.80 -12.75
C GLY A 697 -12.04 25.61 -13.73
N ILE A 698 -11.64 26.84 -14.00
CA ILE A 698 -12.26 27.71 -15.01
C ILE A 698 -11.26 27.98 -16.13
N ILE A 699 -11.65 27.77 -17.37
CA ILE A 699 -10.81 28.01 -18.55
C ILE A 699 -11.54 28.95 -19.51
N GLY A 700 -10.94 30.09 -19.81
CA GLY A 700 -11.42 31.05 -20.79
C GLY A 700 -11.31 30.50 -22.21
N VAL A 701 -12.32 30.79 -23.01
CA VAL A 701 -12.40 30.52 -24.46
C VAL A 701 -13.02 31.73 -25.15
N ASP A 702 -12.96 31.81 -26.48
CA ASP A 702 -13.54 32.95 -27.22
C ASP A 702 -15.06 33.06 -27.00
N SER A 703 -15.74 31.93 -26.79
CA SER A 703 -17.18 31.88 -26.54
C SER A 703 -17.61 32.09 -25.09
N GLY A 704 -16.68 32.44 -24.18
CA GLY A 704 -16.93 32.60 -22.75
C GLY A 704 -15.99 31.74 -21.90
N TRP A 705 -16.54 30.83 -21.11
CA TRP A 705 -15.84 30.05 -20.09
C TRP A 705 -16.20 28.57 -20.14
N GLU A 706 -15.25 27.72 -19.80
CA GLU A 706 -15.46 26.31 -19.52
C GLU A 706 -15.23 26.05 -18.04
N MET A 707 -16.15 25.32 -17.41
CA MET A 707 -16.06 24.93 -16.02
C MET A 707 -15.74 23.44 -15.92
N TYR A 708 -14.81 23.12 -15.03
CA TYR A 708 -14.35 21.78 -14.70
C TYR A 708 -14.45 21.56 -13.19
N ILE A 709 -14.79 20.34 -12.75
CA ILE A 709 -14.96 20.02 -11.32
C ILE A 709 -14.24 18.74 -10.92
N ALA A 710 -14.02 18.57 -9.61
CA ALA A 710 -13.52 17.35 -9.00
C ALA A 710 -12.09 16.91 -9.43
N GLY A 711 -11.21 17.86 -9.76
CA GLY A 711 -9.78 17.60 -9.93
C GLY A 711 -9.01 17.51 -8.61
N ASN A 712 -7.82 16.91 -8.64
CA ASN A 712 -6.94 16.84 -7.46
C ASN A 712 -5.45 16.81 -7.84
N GLY A 713 -4.73 17.91 -7.63
CA GLY A 713 -3.26 17.95 -7.71
C GLY A 713 -2.57 17.51 -6.40
N GLY A 714 -2.97 16.38 -5.81
CA GLY A 714 -2.47 15.86 -4.53
C GLY A 714 -1.64 14.57 -4.65
N ILE A 715 -1.60 13.75 -3.59
CA ILE A 715 -0.87 12.47 -3.54
C ILE A 715 -1.19 11.58 -4.74
N LYS A 716 -2.49 11.49 -5.08
CA LYS A 716 -2.97 10.92 -6.34
C LYS A 716 -3.43 12.06 -7.23
N THR A 717 -2.79 12.25 -8.37
CA THR A 717 -3.20 13.28 -9.32
C THR A 717 -4.43 12.81 -10.08
N GLU A 718 -5.49 13.62 -10.07
CA GLU A 718 -6.74 13.34 -10.76
C GLU A 718 -7.12 14.53 -11.63
N VAL A 719 -7.50 14.25 -12.87
CA VAL A 719 -7.95 15.27 -13.83
C VAL A 719 -9.40 15.63 -13.54
N ALA A 720 -9.68 16.94 -13.51
CA ALA A 720 -11.02 17.48 -13.33
C ALA A 720 -11.92 17.11 -14.53
N HIS A 721 -13.18 16.82 -14.25
CA HIS A 721 -14.19 16.52 -15.26
C HIS A 721 -14.69 17.81 -15.90
N PHE A 722 -14.77 17.84 -17.24
CA PHE A 722 -15.52 18.88 -17.93
C PHE A 722 -16.97 18.88 -17.43
N PHE A 723 -17.45 20.04 -17.01
CA PHE A 723 -18.77 20.19 -16.40
C PHE A 723 -19.75 20.88 -17.35
N THR A 724 -19.46 22.12 -17.76
CA THR A 724 -20.32 22.89 -18.67
C THR A 724 -19.60 24.09 -19.27
N LYS A 725 -20.21 24.74 -20.27
CA LYS A 725 -19.79 26.03 -20.82
C LYS A 725 -20.68 27.15 -20.29
N LEU A 726 -20.08 28.30 -19.97
CA LEU A 726 -20.73 29.46 -19.36
C LEU A 726 -20.39 30.71 -20.18
N LYS A 727 -21.34 31.63 -20.33
CA LYS A 727 -21.22 32.82 -21.18
C LYS A 727 -20.73 34.05 -20.42
N SER A 728 -21.00 34.13 -19.12
CA SER A 728 -20.72 35.33 -18.33
C SER A 728 -20.05 35.01 -17.00
N ALA A 729 -19.37 36.01 -16.41
CA ALA A 729 -18.79 35.92 -15.07
C ALA A 729 -19.84 35.64 -13.98
N ALA A 730 -21.06 36.18 -14.14
CA ALA A 730 -22.18 35.91 -13.24
C ALA A 730 -22.59 34.42 -13.26
N GLU A 731 -22.60 33.80 -14.44
CA GLU A 731 -22.84 32.36 -14.55
C GLU A 731 -21.71 31.55 -13.91
N VAL A 732 -20.44 31.95 -14.09
CA VAL A 732 -19.29 31.28 -13.43
C VAL A 732 -19.45 31.28 -11.91
N LEU A 733 -19.86 32.42 -11.33
CA LEU A 733 -20.13 32.54 -9.89
C LEU A 733 -21.30 31.66 -9.45
N GLU A 734 -22.43 31.71 -10.14
CA GLU A 734 -23.63 30.94 -9.80
C GLU A 734 -23.34 29.43 -9.84
N TYR A 735 -22.77 28.91 -10.92
CA TYR A 735 -22.54 27.47 -11.08
C TYR A 735 -21.46 26.95 -10.14
N THR A 736 -20.38 27.71 -9.95
CA THR A 736 -19.33 27.35 -8.98
C THR A 736 -19.89 27.35 -7.56
N GLY A 737 -20.63 28.40 -7.20
CA GLY A 737 -21.21 28.54 -5.87
C GLY A 737 -22.24 27.45 -5.55
N ALA A 738 -23.11 27.14 -6.52
CA ALA A 738 -24.09 26.07 -6.37
C ALA A 738 -23.43 24.68 -6.21
N PHE A 739 -22.40 24.37 -7.02
CA PHE A 739 -21.64 23.13 -6.87
C PHE A 739 -20.98 23.04 -5.49
N MET A 740 -20.37 24.14 -5.02
CA MET A 740 -19.74 24.17 -3.71
C MET A 740 -20.75 24.03 -2.57
N GLN A 741 -21.94 24.63 -2.69
CA GLN A 741 -22.99 24.45 -1.69
C GLN A 741 -23.50 23.01 -1.66
N LEU A 742 -23.70 22.40 -2.82
CA LEU A 742 -24.09 20.99 -2.91
C LEU A 742 -23.08 20.09 -2.20
N TYR A 743 -21.78 20.30 -2.48
CA TYR A 743 -20.70 19.60 -1.80
C TYR A 743 -20.64 19.89 -0.30
N ARG A 744 -20.94 21.11 0.17
CA ARG A 744 -21.03 21.41 1.61
C ARG A 744 -22.15 20.62 2.31
N LYS A 745 -23.28 20.43 1.63
CA LYS A 745 -24.44 19.70 2.16
C LYS A 745 -24.24 18.19 2.14
N GLU A 746 -23.63 17.65 1.09
CA GLU A 746 -23.59 16.20 0.84
C GLU A 746 -22.23 15.55 1.12
N GLY A 747 -21.14 16.34 1.15
CA GLY A 747 -19.79 15.85 1.42
C GLY A 747 -19.57 15.46 2.88
N TRP A 748 -18.85 14.37 3.11
CA TRP A 748 -18.43 13.99 4.46
C TRP A 748 -17.23 14.84 4.90
N TYR A 749 -17.15 15.19 6.18
CA TYR A 749 -16.00 15.93 6.70
C TYR A 749 -14.70 15.14 6.43
N LEU A 750 -13.69 15.84 5.94
CA LEU A 750 -12.43 15.34 5.36
C LEU A 750 -12.52 14.61 4.01
N GLU A 751 -13.68 14.51 3.38
CA GLU A 751 -13.82 14.02 2.01
C GLU A 751 -13.38 15.10 1.01
N ARG A 752 -12.61 14.74 -0.03
CA ARG A 752 -12.26 15.68 -1.12
C ARG A 752 -13.39 15.73 -2.14
N THR A 753 -13.49 16.82 -2.92
CA THR A 753 -14.45 16.94 -4.04
C THR A 753 -14.37 15.77 -5.02
N VAL A 754 -13.17 15.30 -5.36
CA VAL A 754 -12.97 14.12 -6.23
C VAL A 754 -13.53 12.83 -5.64
N HIS A 755 -13.44 12.63 -4.31
CA HIS A 755 -13.98 11.46 -3.64
C HIS A 755 -15.49 11.57 -3.47
N TYR A 756 -15.99 12.77 -3.16
CA TYR A 756 -17.42 13.07 -3.12
C TYR A 756 -18.08 12.78 -4.47
N VAL A 757 -17.57 13.34 -5.57
CA VAL A 757 -18.10 13.10 -6.92
C VAL A 757 -17.97 11.64 -7.31
N GLY A 758 -16.87 10.97 -6.92
CA GLY A 758 -16.72 9.52 -7.09
C GLY A 758 -17.78 8.72 -6.33
N ARG A 759 -18.24 9.20 -5.16
CA ARG A 759 -19.25 8.54 -4.32
C ARG A 759 -20.68 8.79 -4.80
N VAL A 760 -21.05 10.04 -5.06
CA VAL A 760 -22.43 10.40 -5.47
C VAL A 760 -22.67 10.24 -6.97
N GLY A 761 -21.60 10.15 -7.75
CA GLY A 761 -21.65 10.11 -9.21
C GLY A 761 -21.68 11.50 -9.85
N LEU A 762 -20.97 11.66 -10.97
CA LEU A 762 -20.97 12.91 -11.73
C LEU A 762 -22.36 13.26 -12.27
N ASP A 763 -23.14 12.27 -12.65
CA ASP A 763 -24.49 12.47 -13.19
C ASP A 763 -25.44 13.05 -12.14
N HIS A 764 -25.33 12.64 -10.87
CA HIS A 764 -26.09 13.25 -9.77
C HIS A 764 -25.79 14.75 -9.67
N VAL A 765 -24.51 15.13 -9.73
CA VAL A 765 -24.11 16.54 -9.68
C VAL A 765 -24.61 17.30 -10.90
N LYS A 766 -24.58 16.69 -12.10
CA LYS A 766 -25.13 17.31 -13.31
C LYS A 766 -26.63 17.53 -13.21
N VAL A 767 -27.40 16.54 -12.75
CA VAL A 767 -28.85 16.68 -12.57
C VAL A 767 -29.16 17.84 -11.60
N ARG A 768 -28.46 17.90 -10.47
CA ARG A 768 -28.73 18.90 -9.42
C ARG A 768 -28.31 20.33 -9.75
N ILE A 769 -27.43 20.52 -10.73
CA ILE A 769 -26.85 21.83 -11.05
C ILE A 769 -27.16 22.25 -12.48
N LEU A 770 -27.00 21.36 -13.47
CA LEU A 770 -27.23 21.68 -14.87
C LEU A 770 -28.72 21.58 -15.22
N ASP A 771 -29.40 20.53 -14.77
CA ASP A 771 -30.78 20.24 -15.16
C ASP A 771 -31.79 20.94 -14.22
N ASP A 772 -31.48 21.02 -12.93
CA ASP A 772 -32.29 21.72 -11.92
C ASP A 772 -31.89 23.19 -11.76
N HIS A 773 -32.42 24.05 -12.64
CA HIS A 773 -32.11 25.48 -12.66
C HIS A 773 -32.58 26.24 -11.41
N GLU A 774 -33.75 25.88 -10.85
CA GLU A 774 -34.27 26.53 -9.66
C GLU A 774 -33.49 26.10 -8.42
N GLY A 775 -33.23 24.80 -8.26
CA GLY A 775 -32.40 24.27 -7.19
C GLY A 775 -30.97 24.79 -7.25
N ARG A 776 -30.37 24.95 -8.43
CA ARG A 776 -29.05 25.60 -8.58
C ARG A 776 -29.06 27.03 -8.04
N ARG A 777 -30.04 27.86 -8.42
CA ARG A 777 -30.15 29.24 -7.93
C ARG A 777 -30.37 29.27 -6.41
N ALA A 778 -31.18 28.36 -5.88
CA ALA A 778 -31.41 28.23 -4.45
C ALA A 778 -30.11 27.85 -3.70
N LEU A 779 -29.35 26.86 -4.19
CA LEU A 779 -28.06 26.48 -3.63
C LEU A 779 -27.05 27.64 -3.62
N TRP A 780 -27.01 28.44 -4.69
CA TRP A 780 -26.15 29.62 -4.72
C TRP A 780 -26.58 30.67 -3.68
N ALA A 781 -27.87 30.97 -3.60
CA ALA A 781 -28.42 31.91 -2.62
C ALA A 781 -28.20 31.44 -1.16
N GLU A 782 -28.34 30.13 -0.89
CA GLU A 782 -28.02 29.53 0.42
C GLU A 782 -26.55 29.76 0.81
N LEU A 783 -25.63 29.55 -0.14
CA LEU A 783 -24.20 29.81 0.12
C LEU A 783 -23.96 31.28 0.40
N GLN A 784 -24.52 32.18 -0.40
CA GLN A 784 -24.38 33.63 -0.17
C GLN A 784 -24.91 34.03 1.21
N TYR A 785 -26.08 33.55 1.59
CA TYR A 785 -26.65 33.77 2.93
C TYR A 785 -25.74 33.25 4.04
N ALA A 786 -25.13 32.07 3.85
CA ALA A 786 -24.24 31.46 4.83
C ALA A 786 -22.90 32.19 5.00
N LEU A 787 -22.41 32.89 3.97
CA LEU A 787 -21.13 33.61 4.02
C LEU A 787 -21.28 35.10 4.38
N ASP A 788 -22.48 35.63 4.24
CA ASP A 788 -22.81 37.01 4.55
C ASP A 788 -22.59 37.32 6.04
N GLY A 789 -21.76 38.33 6.31
CA GLY A 789 -21.44 38.79 7.68
C GLY A 789 -20.34 38.00 8.42
N GLU A 790 -19.84 36.88 7.88
CA GLU A 790 -18.80 36.07 8.52
C GLU A 790 -17.47 36.86 8.69
N PRO A 791 -16.88 37.00 9.88
CA PRO A 791 -15.74 37.90 10.10
C PRO A 791 -14.40 37.34 9.57
N ASP A 792 -13.46 38.21 9.18
CA ASP A 792 -12.05 37.80 9.04
C ASP A 792 -11.41 37.61 10.43
N PRO A 793 -10.72 36.48 10.70
CA PRO A 793 -10.13 36.21 12.00
C PRO A 793 -9.03 37.17 12.45
N TRP A 794 -8.38 37.89 11.53
CA TRP A 794 -7.25 38.79 11.84
C TRP A 794 -7.50 40.24 11.41
N PHE A 795 -8.49 40.47 10.57
CA PHE A 795 -8.95 41.82 10.20
C PHE A 795 -10.17 42.27 11.03
N GLU A 796 -11.04 41.34 11.42
CA GLU A 796 -12.24 41.59 12.26
C GLU A 796 -12.15 40.76 13.56
N PHE A 797 -10.98 40.83 14.20
CA PHE A 797 -10.54 39.98 15.32
C PHE A 797 -11.59 39.79 16.43
N ASP A 798 -12.22 40.88 16.89
CA ASP A 798 -13.23 40.84 17.97
C ASP A 798 -14.52 40.12 17.55
N LYS A 799 -14.94 40.29 16.29
CA LYS A 799 -16.14 39.61 15.76
C LYS A 799 -15.89 38.13 15.54
N ALA A 800 -14.65 37.74 15.22
CA ALA A 800 -14.28 36.36 14.95
C ALA A 800 -14.12 35.49 16.21
N GLY A 801 -14.07 36.09 17.40
CA GLY A 801 -14.04 35.35 18.67
C GLY A 801 -12.78 34.48 18.84
N VAL A 802 -11.63 34.93 18.36
CA VAL A 802 -10.36 34.19 18.44
C VAL A 802 -9.91 34.03 19.90
N ASP A 803 -9.74 32.78 20.36
CA ASP A 803 -9.29 32.48 21.72
C ASP A 803 -7.78 32.72 21.88
N LEU A 804 -7.40 33.84 22.49
CA LEU A 804 -6.01 34.25 22.65
C LEU A 804 -5.17 33.29 23.49
N ARG A 805 -5.77 32.54 24.42
CA ARG A 805 -5.06 31.60 25.30
C ARG A 805 -4.31 30.53 24.52
N GLN A 806 -4.78 30.22 23.30
CA GLN A 806 -4.12 29.22 22.46
C GLN A 806 -2.73 29.67 21.95
N PHE A 807 -2.39 30.95 22.07
CA PHE A 807 -1.09 31.52 21.68
C PHE A 807 -0.15 31.74 22.87
N GLU A 808 -0.63 31.56 24.10
CA GLU A 808 0.19 31.66 25.30
C GLU A 808 1.16 30.47 25.40
N VAL A 809 2.37 30.72 25.90
CA VAL A 809 3.35 29.67 26.21
C VAL A 809 2.85 28.96 27.47
N LEU A 810 2.65 27.64 27.39
CA LEU A 810 2.33 26.84 28.57
C LEU A 810 3.58 26.82 29.46
N SER A 811 3.47 27.44 30.63
CA SER A 811 4.52 27.50 31.66
C SER A 811 4.84 26.13 32.25
#